data_AF-A0A7C1VGV5-F1
#
_entry.id   AF-A0A7C1VGV5-F1
#
_cell.length_a   1.000
_cell.length_b   1.000
_cell.length_c   1.000
_cell.angle_alpha   90.00
_cell.angle_beta   90.00
_cell.angle_gamma   90.00
#
_symmetry.space_group_name_H-M   'P 1'
#
loop_
_entity.id
_entity.type
_entity.pdbx_description
1 polymer ?
#
loop_
_entity_poly.entity_id
_entity_poly.type
_entity_poly.pdbx_seq_one_letter_code
_entity_poly.pdbx_strand_id
1 'polypeptide(L)'
;MGKNQYVFPIKKDFDYFDADDFRTKKLEGTVELRNANLPGADAFLISPKLYIAFKRNRKFPKELSKELQPMIKGLIKDFSRITVRTCFRFSGYENPRALPAFRDLKNNKDVLGGIKNTYKAGEDFAKENEIGWFELGLIIMGRVEAEKSGIILVDPEKSNLCTVETCWGDVHLIAVGENDFDSFWVDDEGDIKNKVIRDKKSAYYFVEGKREKRKVPQKNVKASTLLDDEIKELAKNAFEAAKYHKTSVEIEYMVRKDGFIDMYELQERPGLHLELPKEKEDGKDYLVSGTSVNGGQVQGKVKVVTNLEELKQVHPGQIMVLPSKMMGEDIPIIGKIGALVTDTGGLTAHISTIAKESNVPCIVGTGDASKKLKDGMEVTVDATAGKIYLPSSAVKTFLESDTVLWLEGLKAKLDLVGGKAANLINLLHAGIKVPDAYVITTQGFDGFIKENKLKRTIDKMLSNVDIENLGDKEEEIKNEIMNGELGNDLKESIVSAFDKLKQKNGQVSIRSSATSEDSVKASFAGQFQSFLFIDDEETLVESIKRCWASLFRAGAVLYAIQHGLDVKKIKMAVIVQEMIDAEVAGVMFTKGLEGSKDNIVIEAAEGIGENVVSGEITPTTYNIDKKTGRVMNKKGENKDVLSDKQISGLVALARKIETFFGSAQDIEWAIRDKEIYILQSRPITT
;
A
#
# COMPACT_ATOMS: atom_id res chain seq x y z
N MET A 1 22.23 -43.48 -20.15
CA MET A 1 22.82 -43.21 -18.81
C MET A 1 23.29 -41.76 -18.84
N GLY A 2 22.76 -40.78 -18.11
CA GLY A 2 21.64 -40.75 -17.19
C GLY A 2 21.01 -39.35 -17.25
N LYS A 3 19.69 -39.29 -17.09
CA LYS A 3 18.91 -38.07 -16.85
C LYS A 3 19.44 -37.43 -15.59
N ASN A 4 19.98 -36.22 -15.64
CA ASN A 4 20.41 -35.51 -14.45
C ASN A 4 20.27 -34.02 -14.72
N GLN A 5 19.13 -33.54 -14.25
CA GLN A 5 18.51 -32.26 -14.49
C GLN A 5 18.56 -31.47 -13.15
N TYR A 6 19.29 -30.35 -13.04
CA TYR A 6 19.41 -29.53 -11.81
C TYR A 6 19.20 -27.99 -11.94
N VAL A 7 18.25 -27.41 -11.18
CA VAL A 7 18.11 -25.96 -10.91
C VAL A 7 18.82 -25.67 -9.58
N PHE A 8 19.76 -24.72 -9.55
CA PHE A 8 20.34 -24.21 -8.30
C PHE A 8 20.11 -22.70 -8.13
N PRO A 9 19.74 -22.27 -6.92
CA PRO A 9 19.27 -20.91 -6.65
C PRO A 9 20.36 -19.84 -6.56
N ILE A 10 19.96 -18.60 -6.87
CA ILE A 10 20.68 -17.40 -6.46
C ILE A 10 20.10 -16.97 -5.11
N LYS A 11 20.80 -17.30 -4.01
CA LYS A 11 20.61 -16.57 -2.75
C LYS A 11 20.98 -15.12 -3.01
N LYS A 12 20.04 -14.19 -2.80
CA LYS A 12 20.38 -12.78 -2.60
C LYS A 12 21.04 -12.58 -1.24
N ASP A 13 20.73 -13.47 -0.29
CA ASP A 13 21.22 -13.45 1.08
C ASP A 13 22.18 -14.63 1.33
N PHE A 14 23.39 -14.51 0.81
CA PHE A 14 24.51 -15.19 1.46
C PHE A 14 24.82 -14.42 2.74
N ASP A 15 24.84 -15.10 3.87
CA ASP A 15 25.19 -14.49 5.16
C ASP A 15 26.64 -13.97 5.08
N TYR A 16 26.79 -12.67 4.96
CA TYR A 16 28.06 -12.00 4.67
C TYR A 16 28.92 -11.76 5.91
N PHE A 17 28.53 -12.29 7.07
CA PHE A 17 29.13 -11.94 8.35
C PHE A 17 30.41 -12.73 8.72
N ASP A 18 30.76 -13.79 7.99
CA ASP A 18 31.83 -14.73 8.42
C ASP A 18 33.01 -14.90 7.45
N ALA A 19 33.26 -13.93 6.58
CA ALA A 19 34.35 -13.98 5.61
C ALA A 19 35.42 -12.91 5.88
N ASP A 20 36.16 -13.06 6.98
CA ASP A 20 37.43 -12.37 7.17
C ASP A 20 38.44 -12.86 6.11
N ASP A 21 38.80 -11.94 5.21
CA ASP A 21 39.89 -12.02 4.22
C ASP A 21 39.56 -12.65 2.84
N PHE A 22 39.46 -11.81 1.80
CA PHE A 22 39.55 -12.28 0.41
C PHE A 22 40.39 -11.38 -0.50
N ARG A 23 41.60 -11.89 -0.79
CA ARG A 23 42.32 -11.69 -2.05
C ARG A 23 41.48 -12.27 -3.19
N THR A 24 41.63 -11.73 -4.41
CA THR A 24 41.03 -12.24 -5.66
C THR A 24 41.10 -13.77 -5.73
N LYS A 25 39.99 -14.46 -5.43
CA LYS A 25 39.86 -15.90 -5.72
C LYS A 25 39.29 -16.05 -7.12
N LYS A 26 40.11 -16.60 -8.00
CA LYS A 26 39.71 -17.18 -9.27
C LYS A 26 38.72 -18.30 -8.96
N LEU A 27 37.48 -18.19 -9.41
CA LEU A 27 36.56 -19.33 -9.39
C LEU A 27 36.98 -20.27 -10.53
N GLU A 28 37.62 -21.37 -10.14
CA GLU A 28 37.86 -22.51 -11.01
C GLU A 28 36.61 -23.40 -11.04
N GLY A 29 36.24 -23.85 -12.24
CA GLY A 29 35.47 -25.09 -12.42
C GLY A 29 33.95 -24.99 -12.41
N THR A 30 33.34 -25.69 -13.37
CA THR A 30 32.00 -26.28 -13.32
C THR A 30 31.81 -26.98 -11.98
N VAL A 31 30.76 -26.66 -11.22
CA VAL A 31 30.49 -27.32 -9.94
C VAL A 31 29.74 -28.65 -10.20
N GLU A 32 30.44 -29.78 -10.10
CA GLU A 32 29.79 -31.10 -9.98
C GLU A 32 29.21 -31.24 -8.55
N LEU A 33 27.88 -31.16 -8.42
CA LEU A 33 27.16 -31.27 -7.15
C LEU A 33 26.63 -32.71 -6.95
N ARG A 34 27.46 -33.61 -6.40
CA ARG A 34 27.10 -35.03 -6.18
C ARG A 34 26.34 -35.37 -4.89
N ASN A 35 26.00 -34.42 -4.01
CA ASN A 35 25.58 -34.75 -2.62
C ASN A 35 24.16 -34.33 -2.18
N ALA A 36 23.22 -33.97 -3.06
CA ALA A 36 21.95 -33.35 -2.62
C ALA A 36 20.64 -34.16 -2.83
N ASN A 37 20.63 -35.34 -3.46
CA ASN A 37 19.45 -36.25 -3.54
C ASN A 37 18.06 -35.57 -3.76
N LEU A 38 17.93 -34.67 -4.75
CA LEU A 38 16.65 -34.08 -5.18
C LEU A 38 16.44 -34.25 -6.70
N PRO A 39 15.20 -34.42 -7.22
CA PRO A 39 14.95 -34.86 -8.59
C PRO A 39 14.47 -33.76 -9.57
N GLY A 40 15.35 -33.35 -10.52
CA GLY A 40 14.99 -33.07 -11.93
C GLY A 40 14.53 -31.67 -12.38
N ALA A 41 15.44 -30.79 -12.81
CA ALA A 41 15.29 -29.87 -13.98
C ALA A 41 16.66 -29.30 -14.44
N ASP A 42 17.20 -29.56 -15.64
CA ASP A 42 18.55 -29.07 -16.07
C ASP A 42 18.50 -27.54 -16.28
N ALA A 43 18.99 -26.77 -15.32
CA ALA A 43 19.24 -25.34 -15.52
C ALA A 43 20.66 -25.14 -16.03
N PHE A 44 20.79 -24.54 -17.21
CA PHE A 44 22.06 -23.98 -17.64
C PHE A 44 22.37 -22.71 -16.84
N LEU A 45 23.00 -22.86 -15.67
CA LEU A 45 23.79 -21.76 -15.11
C LEU A 45 25.13 -21.70 -15.85
N ILE A 46 25.18 -21.07 -17.03
CA ILE A 46 26.48 -20.62 -17.57
C ILE A 46 26.71 -19.20 -17.10
N SER A 47 27.18 -19.06 -15.85
CA SER A 47 27.81 -17.83 -15.39
C SER A 47 29.00 -18.17 -14.49
N PRO A 48 30.24 -17.85 -14.89
CA PRO A 48 31.28 -17.60 -13.91
C PRO A 48 30.81 -16.42 -13.05
N LYS A 49 30.51 -16.70 -11.79
CA LYS A 49 30.20 -15.65 -10.81
C LYS A 49 31.49 -14.86 -10.59
N LEU A 50 31.48 -13.56 -10.89
CA LEU A 50 32.62 -12.69 -10.63
C LEU A 50 32.21 -11.61 -9.64
N TYR A 51 32.66 -11.76 -8.40
CA TYR A 51 32.44 -10.81 -7.31
C TYR A 51 33.65 -9.91 -7.18
N ILE A 52 33.42 -8.60 -7.13
CA ILE A 52 34.50 -7.63 -7.15
C ILE A 52 34.19 -6.50 -6.15
N ALA A 53 34.94 -6.49 -5.06
CA ALA A 53 34.87 -5.45 -4.06
C ALA A 53 35.75 -4.25 -4.48
N PHE A 54 35.22 -3.04 -4.36
CA PHE A 54 35.90 -1.82 -4.74
C PHE A 54 36.02 -0.85 -3.56
N LYS A 55 37.24 -0.34 -3.33
CA LYS A 55 37.43 0.84 -2.49
C LYS A 55 37.12 2.09 -3.32
N ARG A 56 36.49 3.10 -2.69
CA ARG A 56 36.15 4.39 -3.31
C ARG A 56 37.35 4.99 -4.04
N ASN A 57 37.09 5.67 -5.18
CA ASN A 57 38.09 6.30 -6.05
C ASN A 57 39.11 5.35 -6.71
N ARG A 58 38.90 4.03 -6.70
CA ARG A 58 39.69 3.11 -7.54
C ARG A 58 39.15 3.13 -8.97
N LYS A 59 40.05 3.17 -9.95
CA LYS A 59 39.68 2.99 -11.37
C LYS A 59 39.21 1.55 -11.60
N PHE A 60 38.23 1.37 -12.49
CA PHE A 60 37.82 0.04 -12.94
C PHE A 60 39.06 -0.75 -13.44
N PRO A 61 39.37 -1.94 -12.87
CA PRO A 61 40.62 -2.65 -13.14
C PRO A 61 40.74 -3.04 -14.61
N LYS A 62 41.93 -2.80 -15.18
CA LYS A 62 42.20 -3.15 -16.59
C LYS A 62 42.34 -4.66 -16.76
N GLU A 63 42.86 -5.33 -15.73
CA GLU A 63 43.09 -6.77 -15.63
C GLU A 63 41.76 -7.53 -15.66
N LEU A 64 40.79 -7.05 -14.89
CA LEU A 64 39.42 -7.53 -14.89
C LEU A 64 38.75 -7.45 -16.27
N SER A 65 38.96 -6.34 -16.98
CA SER A 65 38.43 -6.17 -18.35
C SER A 65 39.02 -7.23 -19.30
N LYS A 66 40.28 -7.63 -19.12
CA LYS A 66 40.95 -8.65 -19.93
C LYS A 66 40.44 -10.05 -19.61
N GLU A 67 40.05 -10.32 -18.38
CA GLU A 67 39.48 -11.62 -17.94
C GLU A 67 38.03 -11.79 -18.41
N LEU A 68 37.21 -10.74 -18.31
CA LEU A 68 35.80 -10.76 -18.72
C LEU A 68 35.61 -10.90 -20.24
N GLN A 69 36.52 -10.36 -21.06
CA GLN A 69 36.41 -10.39 -22.52
C GLN A 69 36.25 -11.80 -23.14
N PRO A 70 37.18 -12.75 -22.92
CA PRO A 70 37.09 -14.08 -23.52
C PRO A 70 35.87 -14.86 -23.05
N MET A 71 35.49 -14.67 -21.79
CA MET A 71 34.34 -15.28 -21.15
C MET A 71 33.00 -14.81 -21.76
N ILE A 72 32.82 -13.49 -21.91
CA ILE A 72 31.67 -12.90 -22.61
C ILE A 72 31.61 -13.40 -24.06
N LYS A 73 32.77 -13.51 -24.72
CA LYS A 73 32.86 -14.03 -26.10
C LYS A 73 32.37 -15.47 -26.22
N GLY A 74 32.75 -16.33 -25.28
CA GLY A 74 32.31 -17.73 -25.24
C GLY A 74 30.80 -17.83 -25.05
N LEU A 75 30.27 -17.11 -24.06
CA LEU A 75 28.83 -17.09 -23.78
C LEU A 75 27.98 -16.59 -24.96
N ILE A 76 28.41 -15.52 -25.64
CA ILE A 76 27.67 -15.01 -26.81
C ILE A 76 27.70 -16.02 -27.96
N LYS A 77 28.80 -16.78 -28.12
CA LYS A 77 28.90 -17.85 -29.11
C LYS A 77 27.92 -18.99 -28.81
N ASP A 78 27.79 -19.36 -27.54
CA ASP A 78 27.01 -20.51 -27.12
C ASP A 78 25.50 -20.20 -26.98
N PHE A 79 25.15 -18.95 -26.67
CA PHE A 79 23.77 -18.55 -26.36
C PHE A 79 23.17 -17.51 -27.29
N SER A 80 23.86 -16.99 -28.31
CA SER A 80 23.41 -15.86 -29.15
C SER A 80 23.22 -14.51 -28.44
N ARG A 81 22.91 -14.50 -27.14
CA ARG A 81 22.76 -13.32 -26.28
C ARG A 81 23.13 -13.64 -24.83
N ILE A 82 23.61 -12.62 -24.11
CA ILE A 82 23.78 -12.65 -22.66
C ILE A 82 22.96 -11.54 -21.98
N THR A 83 22.53 -11.80 -20.75
CA THR A 83 21.96 -10.82 -19.84
C THR A 83 22.94 -10.62 -18.71
N VAL A 84 23.38 -9.37 -18.51
CA VAL A 84 24.18 -9.01 -17.35
C VAL A 84 23.23 -8.37 -16.33
N ARG A 85 23.27 -8.83 -15.09
CA ARG A 85 22.64 -8.18 -13.95
C ARG A 85 23.72 -7.66 -13.02
N THR A 86 23.42 -6.57 -12.37
CA THR A 86 24.31 -5.92 -11.41
C THR A 86 23.64 -5.90 -10.05
N CYS A 87 24.41 -6.19 -9.01
CA CYS A 87 24.00 -5.96 -7.64
C CYS A 87 25.06 -5.10 -6.95
N PHE A 88 24.60 -4.18 -6.11
CA PHE A 88 25.48 -3.34 -5.31
C PHE A 88 25.32 -3.65 -3.84
N ARG A 89 26.46 -3.67 -3.14
CA ARG A 89 26.50 -3.61 -1.68
C ARG A 89 27.27 -2.37 -1.29
N PHE A 90 26.70 -1.55 -0.43
CA PHE A 90 27.36 -0.34 0.06
C PHE A 90 27.56 -0.48 1.57
N SER A 91 28.65 0.08 2.09
CA SER A 91 28.88 0.09 3.54
C SER A 91 27.73 0.80 4.26
N GLY A 92 26.99 0.08 5.11
CA GLY A 92 25.87 0.64 5.88
C GLY A 92 24.59 0.92 5.07
N TYR A 93 24.49 0.43 3.83
CA TYR A 93 23.32 0.59 2.97
C TYR A 93 23.01 -0.71 2.21
N GLU A 94 21.76 -1.17 2.29
CA GLU A 94 21.28 -2.25 1.43
C GLU A 94 20.78 -1.69 0.09
N ASN A 95 21.40 -2.17 -0.99
CA ASN A 95 21.02 -2.07 -2.40
C ASN A 95 20.03 -0.95 -2.79
N PRO A 96 20.52 0.27 -3.10
CA PRO A 96 19.68 1.40 -3.51
C PRO A 96 19.02 1.11 -4.87
N ARG A 97 17.69 0.95 -4.87
CA ARG A 97 16.87 0.59 -6.05
C ARG A 97 16.93 1.58 -7.22
N ALA A 98 17.52 2.76 -7.02
CA ALA A 98 17.67 3.82 -8.02
C ALA A 98 18.91 3.69 -8.92
N LEU A 99 19.80 2.71 -8.66
CA LEU A 99 20.97 2.50 -9.51
C LEU A 99 20.59 1.74 -10.79
N PRO A 100 21.08 2.17 -11.96
CA PRO A 100 20.73 1.53 -13.23
C PRO A 100 21.19 0.07 -13.26
N ALA A 101 20.22 -0.85 -13.27
CA ALA A 101 20.45 -2.24 -13.61
C ALA A 101 20.39 -2.38 -15.13
N PHE A 102 21.53 -2.63 -15.77
CA PHE A 102 21.58 -2.77 -17.22
C PHE A 102 20.94 -4.09 -17.64
N ARG A 103 20.17 -4.04 -18.73
CA ARG A 103 19.60 -5.20 -19.41
C ARG A 103 20.05 -5.09 -20.85
N ASP A 104 20.64 -6.18 -21.36
CA ASP A 104 20.85 -6.40 -22.79
C ASP A 104 22.02 -5.62 -23.42
N LEU A 105 23.15 -6.30 -23.63
CA LEU A 105 24.31 -5.70 -24.32
C LEU A 105 24.72 -6.62 -25.48
N LYS A 106 24.68 -6.07 -26.69
CA LYS A 106 25.14 -6.75 -27.91
C LYS A 106 26.65 -6.58 -28.02
N ASN A 107 27.36 -7.67 -28.23
CA ASN A 107 28.80 -7.69 -28.56
C ASN A 107 29.73 -7.32 -27.38
N ASN A 108 30.92 -7.92 -27.36
CA ASN A 108 31.87 -7.81 -26.23
C ASN A 108 32.24 -6.38 -25.81
N LYS A 109 32.24 -5.42 -26.75
CA LYS A 109 32.62 -4.02 -26.47
C LYS A 109 31.53 -3.28 -25.67
N ASP A 110 30.26 -3.49 -26.00
CA ASP A 110 29.15 -2.80 -25.34
C ASP A 110 28.92 -3.40 -23.94
N VAL A 111 29.12 -4.70 -23.78
CA VAL A 111 29.01 -5.40 -22.47
C VAL A 111 29.98 -4.80 -21.45
N LEU A 112 31.25 -4.67 -21.82
CA LEU A 112 32.28 -4.10 -20.95
C LEU A 112 32.12 -2.60 -20.74
N GLY A 113 31.67 -1.87 -21.76
CA GLY A 113 31.30 -0.46 -21.63
C GLY A 113 30.18 -0.26 -20.60
N GLY A 114 29.13 -1.08 -20.67
CA GLY A 114 28.01 -1.05 -19.72
C GLY A 114 28.42 -1.37 -18.30
N ILE A 115 29.23 -2.42 -18.08
CA ILE A 115 29.77 -2.75 -16.74
C ILE A 115 30.59 -1.58 -16.18
N LYS A 116 31.43 -0.94 -17.00
CA LYS A 116 32.21 0.23 -16.58
C LYS A 116 31.33 1.43 -16.22
N ASN A 117 30.28 1.69 -16.99
CA ASN A 117 29.33 2.76 -16.70
C ASN A 117 28.55 2.47 -15.41
N THR A 118 28.17 1.22 -15.18
CA THR A 118 27.49 0.78 -13.95
C THR A 118 28.40 0.98 -12.73
N TYR A 119 29.66 0.56 -12.85
CA TYR A 119 30.66 0.80 -11.82
C TYR A 119 30.79 2.29 -11.48
N LYS A 120 30.84 3.15 -12.51
CA LYS A 120 30.88 4.61 -12.33
C LYS A 120 29.63 5.13 -11.62
N ALA A 121 28.43 4.65 -11.97
CA ALA A 121 27.20 5.04 -11.29
C ALA A 121 27.21 4.66 -9.80
N GLY A 122 27.71 3.48 -9.45
CA GLY A 122 27.91 3.08 -8.05
C GLY A 122 28.96 3.94 -7.34
N GLU A 123 30.04 4.32 -8.04
CA GLU A 123 31.04 5.25 -7.51
C GLU A 123 30.47 6.65 -7.24
N ASP A 124 29.68 7.18 -8.17
CA ASP A 124 29.04 8.50 -8.05
C ASP A 124 28.01 8.49 -6.89
N PHE A 125 27.19 7.44 -6.78
CA PHE A 125 26.29 7.25 -5.64
C PHE A 125 27.04 7.15 -4.31
N ALA A 126 28.14 6.39 -4.25
CA ALA A 126 28.97 6.30 -3.05
C ALA A 126 29.59 7.65 -2.68
N LYS A 127 29.92 8.51 -3.65
CA LYS A 127 30.43 9.86 -3.40
C LYS A 127 29.34 10.78 -2.84
N GLU A 128 28.15 10.78 -3.46
CA GLU A 128 27.00 11.59 -3.03
C GLU A 128 26.55 11.26 -1.60
N ASN A 129 26.69 10.01 -1.17
CA ASN A 129 26.22 9.52 0.13
C ASN A 129 27.36 9.27 1.14
N GLU A 130 28.55 9.78 0.88
CA GLU A 130 29.73 9.69 1.78
C GLU A 130 30.15 8.25 2.17
N ILE A 131 29.94 7.29 1.28
CA ILE A 131 30.19 5.86 1.52
C ILE A 131 31.67 5.52 1.24
N GLY A 132 32.32 4.81 2.18
CA GLY A 132 33.76 4.51 2.11
C GLY A 132 34.15 3.36 1.16
N TRP A 133 33.27 2.39 0.97
CA TRP A 133 33.49 1.24 0.07
C TRP A 133 32.16 0.68 -0.44
N PHE A 134 32.21 0.05 -1.61
CA PHE A 134 31.06 -0.65 -2.20
C PHE A 134 31.51 -1.87 -3.02
N GLU A 135 30.62 -2.82 -3.22
CA GLU A 135 30.82 -4.01 -4.03
C GLU A 135 29.92 -3.95 -5.24
N LEU A 136 30.44 -4.38 -6.39
CA LEU A 136 29.65 -4.62 -7.58
C LEU A 136 29.72 -6.12 -7.87
N GLY A 137 28.59 -6.80 -7.69
CA GLY A 137 28.40 -8.16 -8.15
C GLY A 137 27.86 -8.17 -9.58
N LEU A 138 28.40 -9.09 -10.39
CA LEU A 138 27.96 -9.30 -11.77
C LEU A 138 27.41 -10.72 -11.91
N ILE A 139 26.20 -10.82 -12.47
CA ILE A 139 25.58 -12.09 -12.83
C ILE A 139 25.39 -12.08 -14.34
N ILE A 140 25.99 -13.02 -15.08
CA ILE A 140 25.99 -13.03 -16.54
C ILE A 140 25.32 -14.30 -17.03
N MET A 141 24.11 -14.20 -17.56
CA MET A 141 23.28 -15.34 -17.96
C MET A 141 23.20 -15.43 -19.49
N GLY A 142 23.40 -16.61 -20.07
CA GLY A 142 23.05 -16.86 -21.47
C GLY A 142 21.53 -16.86 -21.67
N ARG A 143 21.04 -16.38 -22.82
CA ARG A 143 19.61 -16.48 -23.19
C ARG A 143 19.42 -17.31 -24.45
N VAL A 144 18.63 -18.37 -24.37
CA VAL A 144 18.25 -19.20 -25.53
C VAL A 144 16.97 -18.67 -26.21
N GLU A 145 16.74 -19.06 -27.47
CA GLU A 145 15.45 -18.78 -28.13
C GLU A 145 14.34 -19.63 -27.48
N ALA A 146 13.32 -18.95 -26.96
CA ALA A 146 12.16 -19.60 -26.35
C ALA A 146 10.94 -19.59 -27.30
N GLU A 147 10.21 -20.70 -27.32
CA GLU A 147 8.89 -20.77 -27.96
C GLU A 147 7.81 -20.17 -27.05
N LYS A 148 7.91 -20.44 -25.75
CA LYS A 148 7.03 -19.93 -24.70
C LYS A 148 7.89 -19.47 -23.54
N SER A 149 7.39 -18.55 -22.73
CA SER A 149 8.09 -18.18 -21.51
C SER A 149 7.14 -17.50 -20.54
N GLY A 150 7.59 -17.32 -19.30
CA GLY A 150 6.69 -16.83 -18.28
C GLY A 150 7.34 -16.61 -16.93
N ILE A 151 6.49 -16.26 -15.98
CA ILE A 151 6.87 -16.02 -14.58
C ILE A 151 6.02 -16.91 -13.70
N ILE A 152 6.63 -17.51 -12.68
CA ILE A 152 5.95 -18.26 -11.63
C ILE A 152 6.11 -17.48 -10.34
N LEU A 153 5.00 -17.25 -9.64
CA LEU A 153 5.02 -16.77 -8.27
C LEU A 153 4.56 -17.90 -7.36
N VAL A 154 5.23 -18.08 -6.22
CA VAL A 154 4.90 -19.12 -5.25
C VAL A 154 4.74 -18.49 -3.87
N ASP A 155 3.62 -18.77 -3.21
CA ASP A 155 3.34 -18.40 -1.81
C ASP A 155 3.21 -19.69 -0.98
N PRO A 156 4.32 -20.21 -0.43
CA PRO A 156 4.33 -21.42 0.38
C PRO A 156 3.99 -21.17 1.86
N GLU A 157 3.79 -19.91 2.27
CA GLU A 157 3.64 -19.54 3.68
C GLU A 157 2.17 -19.40 4.09
N LYS A 158 1.33 -18.84 3.21
CA LYS A 158 -0.06 -18.52 3.55
C LYS A 158 -1.08 -19.37 2.79
N SER A 159 -0.87 -19.54 1.49
CA SER A 159 -1.89 -20.10 0.60
C SER A 159 -1.54 -21.45 -0.01
N ASN A 160 -0.28 -21.88 0.09
CA ASN A 160 0.26 -23.07 -0.62
C ASN A 160 -0.14 -23.07 -2.09
N LEU A 161 0.00 -21.90 -2.72
CA LEU A 161 -0.47 -21.64 -4.07
C LEU A 161 0.67 -21.11 -4.92
N CYS A 162 0.69 -21.47 -6.19
CA CYS A 162 1.52 -20.80 -7.19
C CYS A 162 0.69 -20.27 -8.34
N THR A 163 1.14 -19.18 -8.94
CA THR A 163 0.60 -18.66 -10.20
C THR A 163 1.62 -18.77 -11.30
N VAL A 164 1.27 -19.47 -12.39
CA VAL A 164 2.08 -19.56 -13.61
C VAL A 164 1.51 -18.58 -14.64
N GLU A 165 2.21 -17.47 -14.87
CA GLU A 165 1.92 -16.50 -15.94
C GLU A 165 2.73 -16.87 -17.18
N THR A 166 2.13 -16.91 -18.37
CA THR A 166 2.80 -17.41 -19.59
C THR A 166 2.40 -16.69 -20.87
N CYS A 167 3.35 -16.53 -21.79
CA CYS A 167 3.10 -15.99 -23.12
C CYS A 167 3.91 -16.71 -24.21
N TRP A 168 3.49 -16.48 -25.46
CA TRP A 168 4.25 -16.93 -26.64
C TRP A 168 5.49 -16.04 -26.85
N GLY A 169 6.66 -16.66 -27.04
CA GLY A 169 7.93 -15.96 -27.24
C GLY A 169 8.63 -15.59 -25.93
N ASP A 170 9.17 -14.37 -25.83
CA ASP A 170 10.04 -13.93 -24.71
C ASP A 170 9.32 -13.17 -23.57
N VAL A 171 9.69 -13.53 -22.32
CA VAL A 171 9.07 -13.15 -21.03
C VAL A 171 9.29 -11.69 -20.64
N HIS A 172 10.26 -11.00 -21.26
CA HIS A 172 10.56 -9.61 -20.95
C HIS A 172 9.32 -8.72 -21.09
N LEU A 173 8.25 -9.18 -21.75
CA LEU A 173 7.00 -8.47 -21.96
C LEU A 173 5.95 -8.62 -20.85
N ILE A 174 5.99 -9.67 -20.03
CA ILE A 174 5.06 -9.81 -18.88
C ILE A 174 5.36 -8.70 -17.86
N ALA A 175 6.65 -8.48 -17.58
CA ALA A 175 7.11 -7.43 -16.66
C ALA A 175 6.80 -5.99 -17.12
N VAL A 176 6.65 -5.77 -18.44
CA VAL A 176 6.35 -4.45 -19.03
C VAL A 176 4.93 -4.32 -19.61
N GLY A 177 4.06 -5.31 -19.44
CA GLY A 177 2.62 -5.18 -19.72
C GLY A 177 2.23 -4.95 -21.19
N GLU A 178 3.02 -5.39 -22.16
CA GLU A 178 2.79 -5.13 -23.59
C GLU A 178 2.08 -6.26 -24.35
N ASN A 179 1.74 -7.36 -23.67
CA ASN A 179 1.09 -8.52 -24.29
C ASN A 179 0.14 -9.20 -23.29
N ASP A 180 -1.00 -9.69 -23.79
CA ASP A 180 -1.86 -10.59 -23.03
C ASP A 180 -1.11 -11.92 -22.75
N PHE A 181 -1.30 -12.48 -21.56
CA PHE A 181 -0.68 -13.72 -21.10
C PHE A 181 -1.73 -14.61 -20.43
N ASP A 182 -1.53 -15.92 -20.45
CA ASP A 182 -2.38 -16.83 -19.68
C ASP A 182 -1.91 -16.90 -18.24
N SER A 183 -2.84 -17.15 -17.32
CA SER A 183 -2.54 -17.30 -15.90
C SER A 183 -3.16 -18.59 -15.37
N PHE A 184 -2.37 -19.37 -14.64
CA PHE A 184 -2.81 -20.64 -14.04
C PHE A 184 -2.52 -20.62 -12.55
N TRP A 185 -3.49 -21.04 -11.74
CA TRP A 185 -3.32 -21.23 -10.30
C TRP A 185 -3.20 -22.71 -10.00
N VAL A 186 -2.13 -23.09 -9.32
CA VAL A 186 -1.78 -24.48 -9.02
C VAL A 186 -1.46 -24.58 -7.54
N ASP A 187 -1.98 -25.60 -6.86
CA ASP A 187 -1.60 -25.88 -5.47
C ASP A 187 -0.29 -26.69 -5.38
N ASP A 188 0.17 -26.94 -4.16
CA ASP A 188 1.39 -27.69 -3.86
C ASP A 188 1.29 -29.19 -4.17
N GLU A 189 0.08 -29.72 -4.41
CA GLU A 189 -0.15 -31.07 -4.93
C GLU A 189 -0.01 -31.15 -6.47
N GLY A 190 0.06 -30.00 -7.15
CA GLY A 190 0.14 -29.91 -8.60
C GLY A 190 -1.24 -29.91 -9.29
N ASP A 191 -2.31 -29.68 -8.56
CA ASP A 191 -3.65 -29.55 -9.11
C ASP A 191 -3.91 -28.13 -9.61
N ILE A 192 -4.32 -28.02 -10.88
CA ILE A 192 -4.68 -26.73 -11.48
C ILE A 192 -6.07 -26.33 -10.97
N LYS A 193 -6.12 -25.36 -10.06
CA LYS A 193 -7.36 -24.86 -9.46
C LYS A 193 -8.09 -23.83 -10.33
N ASN A 194 -7.35 -23.08 -11.14
CA ASN A 194 -7.97 -22.10 -12.05
C ASN A 194 -7.11 -21.87 -13.30
N LYS A 195 -7.77 -21.58 -14.43
CA LYS A 195 -7.14 -21.23 -15.71
C LYS A 195 -7.80 -19.98 -16.30
N VAL A 196 -7.00 -18.94 -16.55
CA VAL A 196 -7.42 -17.72 -17.24
C VAL A 196 -6.69 -17.65 -18.58
N ILE A 197 -7.41 -17.92 -19.66
CA ILE A 197 -6.87 -17.87 -21.03
C ILE A 197 -7.23 -16.53 -21.67
N ARG A 198 -6.22 -15.82 -22.19
CA ARG A 198 -6.41 -14.50 -22.82
C ARG A 198 -6.16 -14.51 -24.33
N ASP A 199 -6.69 -13.50 -25.00
CA ASP A 199 -6.58 -13.30 -26.46
C ASP A 199 -5.19 -12.77 -26.85
N LYS A 200 -4.23 -13.67 -27.08
CA LYS A 200 -2.83 -13.35 -27.38
C LYS A 200 -2.63 -12.96 -28.85
N LYS A 201 -2.87 -11.70 -29.22
CA LYS A 201 -2.86 -11.24 -30.64
C LYS A 201 -1.46 -11.13 -31.26
N SER A 202 -0.44 -10.85 -30.46
CA SER A 202 0.94 -10.72 -30.90
C SER A 202 1.89 -11.48 -29.97
N ALA A 203 3.07 -11.77 -30.46
CA ALA A 203 4.15 -12.41 -29.71
C ALA A 203 5.47 -11.82 -30.17
N TYR A 204 6.47 -11.81 -29.31
CA TYR A 204 7.80 -11.36 -29.69
C TYR A 204 8.76 -12.52 -29.59
N TYR A 205 9.42 -12.81 -30.70
CA TYR A 205 10.42 -13.85 -30.78
C TYR A 205 11.79 -13.20 -30.89
N PHE A 206 12.79 -13.89 -30.35
CA PHE A 206 14.16 -13.60 -30.67
C PHE A 206 14.55 -14.47 -31.86
N VAL A 207 15.02 -13.81 -32.92
CA VAL A 207 15.56 -14.47 -34.12
C VAL A 207 16.83 -13.73 -34.51
N GLU A 208 17.93 -14.46 -34.64
CA GLU A 208 19.24 -13.94 -35.07
C GLU A 208 19.71 -12.70 -34.25
N GLY A 209 19.46 -12.72 -32.94
CA GLY A 209 19.89 -11.64 -32.04
C GLY A 209 19.08 -10.34 -32.16
N LYS A 210 17.91 -10.36 -32.82
CA LYS A 210 16.95 -9.26 -32.83
C LYS A 210 15.59 -9.72 -32.30
N ARG A 211 14.90 -8.80 -31.63
CA ARG A 211 13.52 -9.00 -31.20
C ARG A 211 12.60 -8.64 -32.35
N GLU A 212 11.75 -9.58 -32.74
CA GLU A 212 10.76 -9.39 -33.80
C GLU A 212 9.36 -9.56 -33.25
N LYS A 213 8.49 -8.57 -33.46
CA LYS A 213 7.06 -8.70 -33.18
C LYS A 213 6.41 -9.47 -34.32
N ARG A 214 5.74 -10.57 -34.00
CA ARG A 214 4.99 -11.40 -34.94
C ARG A 214 3.53 -11.48 -34.51
N LYS A 215 2.62 -11.59 -35.48
CA LYS A 215 1.22 -11.93 -35.19
C LYS A 215 1.17 -13.39 -34.74
N VAL A 216 0.43 -13.66 -33.68
CA VAL A 216 0.17 -15.04 -33.26
C VAL A 216 -0.74 -15.70 -34.29
N PRO A 217 -0.46 -16.93 -34.76
CA PRO A 217 -1.34 -17.64 -35.67
C PRO A 217 -2.77 -17.69 -35.11
N GLN A 218 -3.78 -17.50 -35.96
CA GLN A 218 -5.18 -17.35 -35.51
C GLN A 218 -5.66 -18.51 -34.62
N LYS A 219 -5.18 -19.73 -34.88
CA LYS A 219 -5.42 -20.93 -34.06
C LYS A 219 -4.86 -20.86 -32.62
N ASN A 220 -3.81 -20.07 -32.39
CA ASN A 220 -3.12 -19.96 -31.10
C ASN A 220 -3.53 -18.71 -30.29
N VAL A 221 -4.32 -17.80 -30.88
CA VAL A 221 -4.74 -16.54 -30.21
C VAL A 221 -5.55 -16.83 -28.94
N LYS A 222 -6.47 -17.80 -29.02
CA LYS A 222 -7.35 -18.21 -27.92
C LYS A 222 -6.97 -19.55 -27.30
N ALA A 223 -5.90 -20.17 -27.79
CA ALA A 223 -5.41 -21.43 -27.23
C ALA A 223 -4.65 -21.16 -25.94
N SER A 224 -4.64 -22.14 -25.03
CA SER A 224 -3.70 -22.14 -23.91
C SER A 224 -2.28 -22.15 -24.43
N THR A 225 -1.41 -21.33 -23.84
CA THR A 225 0.01 -21.27 -24.19
C THR A 225 0.75 -22.51 -23.70
N LEU A 226 0.38 -23.03 -22.53
CA LEU A 226 0.95 -24.22 -21.92
C LEU A 226 -0.06 -25.37 -21.91
N LEU A 227 0.47 -26.59 -22.00
CA LEU A 227 -0.24 -27.83 -21.73
C LEU A 227 -0.32 -28.05 -20.22
N ASP A 228 -1.32 -28.82 -19.79
CA ASP A 228 -1.54 -29.11 -18.36
C ASP A 228 -0.31 -29.77 -17.72
N ASP A 229 0.35 -30.70 -18.42
CA ASP A 229 1.56 -31.34 -17.92
C ASP A 229 2.72 -30.35 -17.76
N GLU A 230 2.88 -29.40 -18.70
CA GLU A 230 3.88 -28.33 -18.58
C GLU A 230 3.58 -27.42 -17.36
N ILE A 231 2.31 -27.09 -17.11
CA ILE A 231 1.89 -26.28 -15.96
C ILE A 231 2.24 -26.99 -14.65
N LYS A 232 1.93 -28.29 -14.55
CA LYS A 232 2.20 -29.10 -13.36
C LYS A 232 3.68 -29.26 -13.09
N GLU A 233 4.47 -29.50 -14.13
CA GLU A 233 5.93 -29.62 -14.02
C GLU A 233 6.56 -28.29 -13.55
N LEU A 234 6.14 -27.16 -14.12
CA LEU A 234 6.59 -25.83 -13.69
C LEU A 234 6.22 -25.53 -12.23
N ALA A 235 4.96 -25.80 -11.83
CA ALA A 235 4.49 -25.56 -10.47
C ALA A 235 5.26 -26.40 -9.45
N LYS A 236 5.43 -27.70 -9.72
CA LYS A 236 6.20 -28.60 -8.86
C LYS A 236 7.62 -28.08 -8.63
N ASN A 237 8.33 -27.75 -9.71
CA ASN A 237 9.70 -27.24 -9.62
C ASN A 237 9.77 -25.91 -8.84
N ALA A 238 8.75 -25.06 -8.99
CA ALA A 238 8.67 -23.78 -8.29
C ALA A 238 8.41 -23.94 -6.78
N PHE A 239 7.54 -24.87 -6.37
CA PHE A 239 7.32 -25.19 -4.96
C PHE A 239 8.55 -25.80 -4.29
N GLU A 240 9.28 -26.67 -4.99
CA GLU A 240 10.56 -27.20 -4.49
C GLU A 240 11.57 -26.07 -4.23
N ALA A 241 11.64 -25.10 -5.15
CA ALA A 241 12.49 -23.92 -4.98
C ALA A 241 12.04 -23.07 -3.78
N ALA A 242 10.74 -22.77 -3.64
CA ALA A 242 10.19 -22.00 -2.52
C ALA A 242 10.48 -22.67 -1.17
N LYS A 243 10.32 -24.00 -1.09
CA LYS A 243 10.62 -24.81 0.10
C LYS A 243 12.09 -24.76 0.48
N TYR A 244 12.99 -24.77 -0.50
CA TYR A 244 14.42 -24.63 -0.25
C TYR A 244 14.77 -23.26 0.34
N HIS A 245 14.16 -22.19 -0.20
CA HIS A 245 14.36 -20.82 0.27
C HIS A 245 13.61 -20.49 1.57
N LYS A 246 12.62 -21.30 1.94
CA LYS A 246 11.75 -21.08 3.10
C LYS A 246 11.06 -19.71 3.06
N THR A 247 10.75 -19.24 1.87
CA THR A 247 9.98 -18.01 1.64
C THR A 247 9.31 -18.04 0.28
N SER A 248 8.41 -17.11 0.03
CA SER A 248 7.77 -16.90 -1.27
C SER A 248 8.80 -16.52 -2.32
N VAL A 249 8.66 -17.03 -3.55
CA VAL A 249 9.62 -16.80 -4.64
C VAL A 249 8.94 -16.40 -5.94
N GLU A 250 9.69 -15.70 -6.78
CA GLU A 250 9.38 -15.40 -8.17
C GLU A 250 10.42 -16.08 -9.07
N ILE A 251 9.96 -16.74 -10.14
CA ILE A 251 10.83 -17.49 -11.05
C ILE A 251 10.51 -17.15 -12.50
N GLU A 252 11.48 -16.65 -13.27
CA GLU A 252 11.38 -16.57 -14.73
C GLU A 252 11.75 -17.93 -15.35
N TYR A 253 10.92 -18.39 -16.29
CA TYR A 253 11.15 -19.61 -17.05
C TYR A 253 10.97 -19.41 -18.56
N MET A 254 11.54 -20.33 -19.33
CA MET A 254 11.44 -20.43 -20.79
C MET A 254 11.16 -21.88 -21.18
N VAL A 255 10.38 -22.06 -22.24
CA VAL A 255 10.15 -23.35 -22.91
C VAL A 255 10.71 -23.23 -24.31
N ARG A 256 11.69 -24.08 -24.63
CA ARG A 256 12.34 -24.16 -25.94
C ARG A 256 11.46 -24.90 -26.94
N LYS A 257 11.80 -24.79 -28.22
CA LYS A 257 11.09 -25.49 -29.33
C LYS A 257 11.14 -27.02 -29.24
N ASP A 258 12.13 -27.56 -28.53
CA ASP A 258 12.27 -28.99 -28.25
C ASP A 258 11.46 -29.43 -27.01
N GLY A 259 10.68 -28.52 -26.43
CA GLY A 259 9.85 -28.78 -25.24
C GLY A 259 10.61 -28.70 -23.93
N PHE A 260 11.91 -28.38 -23.96
CA PHE A 260 12.73 -28.30 -22.77
C PHE A 260 12.44 -27.02 -21.96
N ILE A 261 12.32 -27.15 -20.63
CA ILE A 261 12.01 -26.07 -19.70
C ILE A 261 13.29 -25.57 -19.01
N ASP A 262 13.61 -24.29 -19.20
CA ASP A 262 14.70 -23.58 -18.54
C ASP A 262 14.15 -22.62 -17.47
N MET A 263 14.44 -22.84 -16.18
CA MET A 263 14.16 -21.90 -15.08
C MET A 263 15.45 -21.18 -14.70
N TYR A 264 15.52 -19.84 -14.85
CA TYR A 264 16.82 -19.16 -14.86
C TYR A 264 16.94 -17.90 -13.98
N GLU A 265 15.86 -17.27 -13.55
CA GLU A 265 15.94 -16.12 -12.64
C GLU A 265 14.98 -16.34 -11.46
N LEU A 266 15.53 -16.63 -10.27
CA LEU A 266 14.78 -16.78 -9.03
C LEU A 266 15.03 -15.59 -8.11
N GLN A 267 13.95 -15.04 -7.56
CA GLN A 267 13.99 -13.94 -6.60
C GLN A 267 13.11 -14.27 -5.39
N GLU A 268 13.61 -14.01 -4.19
CA GLU A 268 12.78 -14.08 -2.97
C GLU A 268 11.81 -12.89 -2.94
N ARG A 269 10.57 -13.17 -2.53
CA ARG A 269 9.45 -12.22 -2.44
C ARG A 269 8.77 -12.30 -1.06
N PRO A 270 9.46 -11.96 0.05
CA PRO A 270 8.87 -12.03 1.38
C PRO A 270 7.57 -11.21 1.48
N GLY A 271 6.52 -11.79 2.06
CA GLY A 271 5.22 -11.13 2.20
C GLY A 271 4.33 -11.16 0.95
N LEU A 272 4.74 -11.83 -0.14
CA LEU A 272 3.82 -12.16 -1.23
C LEU A 272 2.66 -13.02 -0.69
N HIS A 273 1.43 -12.59 -0.97
CA HIS A 273 0.23 -13.37 -0.73
C HIS A 273 -0.47 -13.66 -2.06
N LEU A 274 -0.74 -14.93 -2.32
CA LEU A 274 -1.55 -15.36 -3.45
C LEU A 274 -2.93 -15.81 -2.96
N GLU A 275 -3.97 -15.44 -3.71
CA GLU A 275 -5.33 -15.89 -3.48
C GLU A 275 -5.89 -16.49 -4.77
N LEU A 276 -6.76 -17.49 -4.63
CA LEU A 276 -7.54 -17.99 -5.75
C LEU A 276 -8.50 -16.89 -6.22
N PRO A 277 -8.64 -16.67 -7.54
CA PRO A 277 -9.67 -15.77 -8.05
C PRO A 277 -11.04 -16.28 -7.62
N LYS A 278 -11.80 -15.49 -6.87
CA LYS A 278 -13.14 -15.87 -6.42
C LYS A 278 -14.06 -16.08 -7.62
N GLU A 279 -14.70 -17.25 -7.69
CA GLU A 279 -15.75 -17.52 -8.68
C GLU A 279 -16.94 -16.56 -8.49
N LYS A 280 -17.82 -16.51 -9.50
CA LYS A 280 -19.03 -15.69 -9.48
C LYS A 280 -19.81 -15.90 -8.17
N GLU A 281 -19.93 -14.85 -7.35
CA GLU A 281 -21.16 -14.67 -6.57
C GLU A 281 -22.26 -14.32 -7.58
N ASP A 282 -23.22 -15.21 -7.75
CA ASP A 282 -24.43 -14.94 -8.52
C ASP A 282 -25.17 -13.76 -7.89
N GLY A 283 -25.37 -12.68 -8.65
CA GLY A 283 -26.31 -11.60 -8.29
C GLY A 283 -25.85 -10.16 -8.44
N LYS A 284 -24.59 -9.85 -8.81
CA LYS A 284 -24.15 -8.47 -9.12
C LYS A 284 -23.50 -8.36 -10.49
N ASP A 285 -24.13 -7.61 -11.40
CA ASP A 285 -23.53 -7.24 -12.68
C ASP A 285 -22.30 -6.34 -12.45
N TYR A 286 -21.14 -6.79 -12.91
CA TYR A 286 -19.90 -6.02 -12.88
C TYR A 286 -19.65 -5.36 -14.25
N LEU A 287 -19.10 -4.15 -14.24
CA LEU A 287 -18.73 -3.41 -15.45
C LEU A 287 -17.48 -3.97 -16.11
N VAL A 288 -16.48 -4.28 -15.26
CA VAL A 288 -15.14 -4.68 -15.68
C VAL A 288 -14.58 -5.69 -14.69
N SER A 289 -13.81 -6.65 -15.18
CA SER A 289 -13.07 -7.62 -14.35
C SER A 289 -11.62 -7.69 -14.79
N GLY A 290 -10.71 -7.97 -13.86
CA GLY A 290 -9.30 -8.19 -14.13
C GLY A 290 -8.64 -9.02 -13.03
N THR A 291 -7.32 -9.07 -13.04
CA THR A 291 -6.52 -9.78 -12.05
C THR A 291 -6.32 -8.89 -10.82
N SER A 292 -6.70 -9.38 -9.63
CA SER A 292 -6.39 -8.72 -8.36
C SER A 292 -4.89 -8.69 -8.10
N VAL A 293 -4.35 -7.54 -7.73
CA VAL A 293 -2.93 -7.38 -7.38
C VAL A 293 -2.74 -7.03 -5.92
N ASN A 294 -3.55 -6.08 -5.43
CA ASN A 294 -3.58 -5.70 -4.03
C ASN A 294 -5.05 -5.53 -3.66
N GLY A 295 -5.48 -6.26 -2.64
CA GLY A 295 -6.88 -6.32 -2.22
C GLY A 295 -7.39 -5.00 -1.65
N GLY A 296 -8.69 -4.99 -1.33
CA GLY A 296 -9.39 -3.83 -0.78
C GLY A 296 -10.56 -3.41 -1.66
N GLN A 297 -11.51 -2.73 -1.05
CA GLN A 297 -12.69 -2.19 -1.73
C GLN A 297 -12.70 -0.68 -1.58
N VAL A 298 -12.82 0.04 -2.69
CA VAL A 298 -12.84 1.50 -2.72
C VAL A 298 -13.89 1.97 -3.71
N GLN A 299 -14.68 2.96 -3.29
CA GLN A 299 -15.58 3.69 -4.18
C GLN A 299 -14.98 5.05 -4.52
N GLY A 300 -15.04 5.43 -5.80
CA GLY A 300 -14.51 6.70 -6.23
C GLY A 300 -14.90 7.06 -7.65
N LYS A 301 -14.58 8.30 -8.03
CA LYS A 301 -14.74 8.77 -9.42
C LYS A 301 -13.57 8.29 -10.27
N VAL A 302 -13.89 7.78 -11.44
CA VAL A 302 -12.92 7.38 -12.46
C VAL A 302 -12.24 8.61 -13.04
N LYS A 303 -10.93 8.52 -13.18
CA LYS A 303 -10.12 9.36 -14.08
C LYS A 303 -9.34 8.44 -15.01
N VAL A 304 -9.67 8.46 -16.30
CA VAL A 304 -8.90 7.77 -17.33
C VAL A 304 -7.69 8.64 -17.66
N VAL A 305 -6.51 8.04 -17.63
CA VAL A 305 -5.25 8.74 -17.85
C VAL A 305 -4.52 8.09 -19.03
N THR A 306 -4.36 8.85 -20.10
CA THR A 306 -3.70 8.44 -21.34
C THR A 306 -2.40 9.18 -21.59
N ASN A 307 -2.16 10.29 -20.89
CA ASN A 307 -0.99 11.16 -21.03
C ASN A 307 -0.65 11.90 -19.72
N LEU A 308 0.53 12.53 -19.68
CA LEU A 308 1.05 13.23 -18.50
C LEU A 308 0.20 14.46 -18.07
N GLU A 309 -0.49 15.12 -19.00
CA GLU A 309 -1.35 16.26 -18.64
C GLU A 309 -2.63 15.82 -17.94
N GLU A 310 -3.19 14.68 -18.32
CA GLU A 310 -4.32 14.04 -17.63
C GLU A 310 -3.91 13.49 -16.26
N LEU A 311 -2.66 13.04 -16.11
CA LEU A 311 -2.12 12.58 -14.84
C LEU A 311 -2.13 13.71 -13.79
N LYS A 312 -1.76 14.94 -14.18
CA LYS A 312 -1.81 16.13 -13.29
C LYS A 312 -3.21 16.48 -12.81
N GLN A 313 -4.25 15.99 -13.50
CA GLN A 313 -5.65 16.24 -13.17
C GLN A 313 -6.24 15.15 -12.26
N VAL A 314 -5.46 14.13 -11.89
CA VAL A 314 -5.90 13.11 -10.95
C VAL A 314 -5.96 13.73 -9.55
N HIS A 315 -7.15 13.69 -8.96
CA HIS A 315 -7.39 14.15 -7.61
C HIS A 315 -7.28 12.99 -6.59
N PRO A 316 -6.90 13.27 -5.34
CA PRO A 316 -6.85 12.25 -4.29
C PRO A 316 -8.15 11.47 -4.14
N GLY A 317 -8.06 10.16 -3.88
CA GLY A 317 -9.22 9.26 -3.74
C GLY A 317 -9.91 8.86 -5.05
N GLN A 318 -9.50 9.38 -6.22
CA GLN A 318 -10.05 8.94 -7.50
C GLN A 318 -9.59 7.53 -7.88
N ILE A 319 -10.38 6.85 -8.70
CA ILE A 319 -10.03 5.58 -9.34
C ILE A 319 -9.27 5.91 -10.62
N MET A 320 -7.96 5.66 -10.64
CA MET A 320 -7.15 5.92 -11.81
C MET A 320 -7.20 4.74 -12.77
N VAL A 321 -7.59 4.98 -14.01
CA VAL A 321 -7.71 3.96 -15.06
C VAL A 321 -6.69 4.20 -16.16
N LEU A 322 -5.87 3.20 -16.46
CA LEU A 322 -4.79 3.28 -17.45
C LEU A 322 -5.02 2.32 -18.64
N PRO A 323 -5.10 2.81 -19.89
CA PRO A 323 -5.20 1.96 -21.08
C PRO A 323 -3.91 1.16 -21.36
N SER A 324 -2.75 1.72 -21.01
CA SER A 324 -1.45 1.08 -21.18
C SER A 324 -0.43 1.73 -20.25
N LYS A 325 0.73 1.08 -20.14
CA LYS A 325 1.97 1.47 -19.43
C LYS A 325 2.09 2.93 -18.96
N MET A 326 2.51 3.06 -17.70
CA MET A 326 3.08 4.28 -17.13
C MET A 326 4.49 4.59 -17.68
N MET A 327 4.83 5.88 -17.71
CA MET A 327 6.20 6.37 -17.90
C MET A 327 6.85 6.53 -16.51
N GLY A 328 8.19 6.47 -16.45
CA GLY A 328 8.96 6.40 -15.19
C GLY A 328 8.84 7.60 -14.23
N GLU A 329 7.91 8.54 -14.45
CA GLU A 329 7.68 9.74 -13.63
C GLU A 329 6.42 9.62 -12.74
N ASP A 330 5.66 8.54 -12.86
CA ASP A 330 4.29 8.47 -12.32
C ASP A 330 4.20 7.92 -10.87
N ILE A 331 5.34 7.59 -10.24
CA ILE A 331 5.43 7.01 -8.88
C ILE A 331 4.78 7.88 -7.79
N PRO A 332 4.92 9.22 -7.77
CA PRO A 332 4.41 10.04 -6.66
C PRO A 332 2.88 10.12 -6.56
N ILE A 333 2.15 9.82 -7.63
CA ILE A 333 0.69 9.99 -7.67
C ILE A 333 -0.07 8.74 -7.23
N ILE A 334 0.55 7.55 -7.34
CA ILE A 334 -0.09 6.28 -6.98
C ILE A 334 -0.48 6.28 -5.50
N GLY A 335 0.33 6.84 -4.61
CA GLY A 335 -0.02 6.94 -3.19
C GLY A 335 -1.24 7.84 -2.88
N LYS A 336 -1.75 8.61 -3.85
CA LYS A 336 -2.87 9.55 -3.68
C LYS A 336 -4.22 9.00 -4.12
N ILE A 337 -4.21 8.02 -5.01
CA ILE A 337 -5.43 7.50 -5.66
C ILE A 337 -6.15 6.50 -4.76
N GLY A 338 -7.47 6.40 -4.93
CA GLY A 338 -8.29 5.46 -4.18
C GLY A 338 -8.09 4.01 -4.65
N ALA A 339 -7.99 3.81 -5.96
CA ALA A 339 -7.62 2.51 -6.53
C ALA A 339 -6.97 2.69 -7.91
N LEU A 340 -6.23 1.66 -8.34
CA LEU A 340 -5.56 1.61 -9.63
C LEU A 340 -6.12 0.50 -10.51
N VAL A 341 -6.52 0.84 -11.73
CA VAL A 341 -7.07 -0.09 -12.71
C VAL A 341 -6.29 0.02 -14.02
N THR A 342 -5.86 -1.10 -14.58
CA THR A 342 -5.17 -1.10 -15.88
C THR A 342 -5.80 -2.06 -16.89
N ASP A 343 -5.82 -1.69 -18.16
CA ASP A 343 -6.24 -2.58 -19.26
C ASP A 343 -5.22 -3.71 -19.47
N THR A 344 -3.95 -3.44 -19.20
CA THR A 344 -2.82 -4.35 -19.45
C THR A 344 -1.95 -4.53 -18.21
N GLY A 345 -1.30 -5.68 -18.08
CA GLY A 345 -0.41 -6.00 -16.95
C GLY A 345 -0.85 -7.23 -16.16
N GLY A 346 0.09 -7.82 -15.42
CA GLY A 346 -0.08 -9.00 -14.56
C GLY A 346 0.44 -8.80 -13.15
N LEU A 347 0.41 -9.83 -12.32
CA LEU A 347 0.79 -9.76 -10.89
C LEU A 347 2.22 -9.25 -10.69
N THR A 348 3.06 -9.46 -11.70
CA THR A 348 4.50 -9.20 -11.74
C THR A 348 4.87 -7.91 -12.48
N ALA A 349 3.88 -7.20 -13.04
CA ALA A 349 4.14 -5.95 -13.75
C ALA A 349 4.71 -4.90 -12.78
N HIS A 350 5.53 -3.98 -13.32
CA HIS A 350 6.10 -2.88 -12.54
C HIS A 350 5.02 -2.11 -11.76
N ILE A 351 3.88 -1.89 -12.40
CA ILE A 351 2.74 -1.21 -11.79
C ILE A 351 2.14 -1.97 -10.61
N SER A 352 2.15 -3.30 -10.68
CA SER A 352 1.62 -4.17 -9.64
C SER A 352 2.51 -4.16 -8.41
N THR A 353 3.82 -4.06 -8.61
CA THR A 353 4.79 -3.88 -7.51
C THR A 353 4.56 -2.53 -6.83
N ILE A 354 4.45 -1.44 -7.59
CA ILE A 354 4.26 -0.11 -7.00
C ILE A 354 2.93 -0.02 -6.24
N ALA A 355 1.85 -0.60 -6.77
CA ALA A 355 0.55 -0.59 -6.11
C ALA A 355 0.58 -1.31 -4.74
N LYS A 356 1.28 -2.45 -4.67
CA LYS A 356 1.52 -3.17 -3.40
C LYS A 356 2.35 -2.33 -2.42
N GLU A 357 3.45 -1.75 -2.88
CA GLU A 357 4.33 -0.91 -2.04
C GLU A 357 3.64 0.37 -1.55
N SER A 358 2.72 0.91 -2.34
CA SER A 358 1.92 2.09 -1.98
C SER A 358 0.65 1.75 -1.19
N ASN A 359 0.39 0.46 -0.96
CA ASN A 359 -0.84 -0.07 -0.36
C ASN A 359 -2.12 0.53 -0.97
N VAL A 360 -2.22 0.45 -2.30
CA VAL A 360 -3.35 0.93 -3.10
C VAL A 360 -4.08 -0.28 -3.68
N PRO A 361 -5.40 -0.40 -3.50
CA PRO A 361 -6.20 -1.44 -4.16
C PRO A 361 -5.99 -1.42 -5.67
N CYS A 362 -5.68 -2.59 -6.26
CA CYS A 362 -5.24 -2.64 -7.65
C CYS A 362 -5.78 -3.84 -8.42
N ILE A 363 -6.32 -3.56 -9.62
CA ILE A 363 -6.76 -4.52 -10.61
C ILE A 363 -5.99 -4.29 -11.91
N VAL A 364 -5.36 -5.33 -12.45
CA VAL A 364 -4.60 -5.24 -13.70
C VAL A 364 -5.14 -6.18 -14.76
N GLY A 365 -4.83 -5.89 -16.02
CA GLY A 365 -5.22 -6.75 -17.12
C GLY A 365 -6.75 -6.83 -17.24
N THR A 366 -7.44 -5.70 -17.25
CA THR A 366 -8.89 -5.68 -17.47
C THR A 366 -9.26 -5.81 -18.95
N GLY A 367 -8.32 -5.57 -19.87
CA GLY A 367 -8.50 -5.61 -21.32
C GLY A 367 -9.24 -4.41 -21.91
N ASP A 368 -10.24 -3.87 -21.20
CA ASP A 368 -11.10 -2.79 -21.71
C ASP A 368 -11.66 -1.82 -20.65
N ALA A 369 -11.09 -1.73 -19.45
CA ALA A 369 -11.52 -0.75 -18.43
C ALA A 369 -11.50 0.68 -18.97
N SER A 370 -10.42 1.08 -19.66
CA SER A 370 -10.26 2.44 -20.19
C SER A 370 -11.30 2.83 -21.24
N LYS A 371 -11.97 1.83 -21.85
CA LYS A 371 -13.02 2.04 -22.84
C LYS A 371 -14.41 2.03 -22.22
N LYS A 372 -14.61 1.21 -21.18
CA LYS A 372 -15.90 1.03 -20.49
C LYS A 372 -16.13 2.09 -19.41
N LEU A 373 -15.07 2.48 -18.71
CA LEU A 373 -15.10 3.49 -17.66
C LEU A 373 -14.78 4.86 -18.25
N LYS A 374 -15.48 5.91 -17.78
CA LYS A 374 -15.34 7.27 -18.30
C LYS A 374 -14.96 8.24 -17.19
N ASP A 375 -14.29 9.34 -17.55
CA ASP A 375 -13.99 10.43 -16.61
C ASP A 375 -15.24 10.88 -15.83
N GLY A 376 -15.10 10.95 -14.51
CA GLY A 376 -16.16 11.33 -13.58
C GLY A 376 -17.18 10.24 -13.26
N MET A 377 -17.11 9.08 -13.93
CA MET A 377 -17.97 7.93 -13.64
C MET A 377 -17.68 7.42 -12.23
N GLU A 378 -18.70 7.32 -11.39
CA GLU A 378 -18.55 6.75 -10.05
C GLU A 378 -18.62 5.23 -10.15
N VAL A 379 -17.68 4.53 -9.50
CA VAL A 379 -17.60 3.07 -9.49
C VAL A 379 -17.15 2.55 -8.13
N THR A 380 -17.50 1.30 -7.82
CA THR A 380 -16.91 0.55 -6.70
C THR A 380 -15.89 -0.43 -7.28
N VAL A 381 -14.62 -0.26 -6.89
CA VAL A 381 -13.54 -1.18 -7.19
C VAL A 381 -13.42 -2.16 -6.02
N ASP A 382 -13.75 -3.42 -6.27
CA ASP A 382 -13.44 -4.52 -5.37
C ASP A 382 -12.18 -5.20 -5.92
N ALA A 383 -11.04 -4.70 -5.47
CA ALA A 383 -9.76 -5.24 -5.91
C ALA A 383 -9.55 -6.65 -5.37
N THR A 384 -10.09 -7.01 -4.20
CA THR A 384 -10.04 -8.38 -3.68
C THR A 384 -10.73 -9.36 -4.63
N ALA A 385 -11.92 -9.01 -5.13
CA ALA A 385 -12.63 -9.82 -6.11
C ALA A 385 -12.14 -9.63 -7.56
N GLY A 386 -11.24 -8.68 -7.82
CA GLY A 386 -10.78 -8.32 -9.16
C GLY A 386 -11.90 -7.76 -10.05
N LYS A 387 -12.91 -7.10 -9.45
CA LYS A 387 -14.13 -6.67 -10.15
C LYS A 387 -14.44 -5.19 -9.87
N ILE A 388 -15.02 -4.54 -10.88
CA ILE A 388 -15.49 -3.16 -10.80
C ILE A 388 -16.98 -3.16 -11.08
N TYR A 389 -17.73 -2.57 -10.17
CA TYR A 389 -19.18 -2.47 -10.24
C TYR A 389 -19.59 -1.03 -10.49
N LEU A 390 -20.79 -0.84 -11.05
CA LEU A 390 -21.50 0.39 -10.74
C LEU A 390 -21.63 0.47 -9.21
N PRO A 391 -21.58 1.67 -8.62
CA PRO A 391 -21.82 1.82 -7.20
C PRO A 391 -23.12 1.08 -6.92
N SER A 392 -23.06 0.13 -5.97
CA SER A 392 -24.30 -0.40 -5.43
C SER A 392 -25.17 0.81 -5.10
N SER A 393 -26.44 0.77 -5.48
CA SER A 393 -27.45 1.75 -5.05
C SER A 393 -27.53 1.89 -3.51
N ALA A 394 -26.69 1.16 -2.77
CA ALA A 394 -26.36 1.35 -1.37
C ALA A 394 -25.20 2.34 -1.08
N VAL A 395 -24.96 3.37 -1.90
CA VAL A 395 -24.80 4.68 -1.21
C VAL A 395 -26.19 4.94 -0.69
N LYS A 396 -26.44 4.65 0.59
CA LYS A 396 -27.68 5.10 1.22
C LYS A 396 -27.75 6.59 0.97
N THR A 397 -28.63 6.99 0.04
CA THR A 397 -29.00 8.39 -0.10
C THR A 397 -29.92 8.62 1.08
N PHE A 398 -29.30 8.83 2.24
CA PHE A 398 -29.99 9.09 3.48
C PHE A 398 -30.89 10.31 3.25
N LEU A 399 -32.12 10.21 3.73
CA LEU A 399 -33.04 11.32 3.70
C LEU A 399 -32.42 12.44 4.56
N GLU A 400 -32.73 13.70 4.28
CA GLU A 400 -32.35 14.84 5.13
C GLU A 400 -33.01 14.80 6.53
N SER A 401 -33.48 13.64 6.98
CA SER A 401 -34.09 13.40 8.29
C SER A 401 -33.33 12.37 9.14
N ASP A 402 -32.27 11.73 8.61
CA ASP A 402 -31.60 10.64 9.30
C ASP A 402 -30.66 11.15 10.40
N THR A 403 -30.93 10.76 11.64
CA THR A 403 -30.27 11.27 12.84
C THR A 403 -29.08 10.43 13.32
N VAL A 404 -28.98 9.17 12.89
CA VAL A 404 -27.91 8.23 13.24
C VAL A 404 -27.39 7.55 11.97
N LEU A 405 -26.11 7.74 11.65
CA LEU A 405 -25.50 7.28 10.40
C LEU A 405 -24.19 6.53 10.67
N TRP A 406 -24.01 5.35 10.07
CA TRP A 406 -22.71 4.67 10.07
C TRP A 406 -21.72 5.42 9.19
N LEU A 407 -20.45 5.51 9.61
CA LEU A 407 -19.42 6.21 8.84
C LEU A 407 -19.03 5.44 7.57
N GLU A 408 -19.05 4.10 7.63
CA GLU A 408 -18.75 3.25 6.48
C GLU A 408 -19.76 3.48 5.34
N GLY A 409 -19.25 3.76 4.14
CA GLY A 409 -20.07 4.05 2.95
C GLY A 409 -20.80 5.41 2.99
N LEU A 410 -20.57 6.24 4.01
CA LEU A 410 -21.16 7.57 4.10
C LEU A 410 -20.34 8.58 3.30
N LYS A 411 -21.01 9.51 2.61
CA LYS A 411 -20.33 10.64 1.97
C LYS A 411 -20.10 11.77 2.98
N ALA A 412 -18.86 12.25 3.09
CA ALA A 412 -18.52 13.35 3.99
C ALA A 412 -19.31 14.62 3.65
N LYS A 413 -20.16 15.07 4.59
CA LYS A 413 -20.91 16.33 4.54
C LYS A 413 -20.69 17.08 5.85
N LEU A 414 -19.82 18.09 5.83
CA LEU A 414 -19.39 18.82 7.03
C LEU A 414 -20.57 19.33 7.88
N ASP A 415 -21.59 19.91 7.24
CA ASP A 415 -22.76 20.47 7.92
C ASP A 415 -23.63 19.41 8.62
N LEU A 416 -23.50 18.14 8.23
CA LEU A 416 -24.28 17.02 8.76
C LEU A 416 -23.55 16.25 9.87
N VAL A 417 -22.24 16.03 9.70
CA VAL A 417 -21.46 15.13 10.57
C VAL A 417 -20.32 15.82 11.34
N GLY A 418 -20.04 17.09 11.05
CA GLY A 418 -18.95 17.83 11.66
C GLY A 418 -17.55 17.47 11.11
N GLY A 419 -16.54 18.21 11.59
CA GLY A 419 -15.16 18.14 11.10
C GLY A 419 -14.51 16.77 11.29
N LYS A 420 -14.51 16.27 12.53
CA LYS A 420 -13.83 15.02 12.89
C LYS A 420 -14.43 13.83 12.15
N ALA A 421 -15.75 13.71 12.14
CA ALA A 421 -16.43 12.61 11.45
C ALA A 421 -16.19 12.68 9.93
N ALA A 422 -16.21 13.88 9.35
CA ALA A 422 -15.89 14.07 7.94
C ALA A 422 -14.46 13.61 7.61
N ASN A 423 -13.48 13.89 8.47
CA ASN A 423 -12.11 13.41 8.28
C ASN A 423 -12.02 11.88 8.40
N LEU A 424 -12.70 11.26 9.36
CA LEU A 424 -12.75 9.78 9.48
C LEU A 424 -13.39 9.12 8.25
N ILE A 425 -14.48 9.67 7.74
CA ILE A 425 -15.11 9.21 6.50
C ILE A 425 -14.14 9.31 5.31
N ASN A 426 -13.42 10.43 5.21
CA ASN A 426 -12.45 10.62 4.14
C ASN A 426 -11.27 9.62 4.24
N LEU A 427 -10.83 9.29 5.45
CA LEU A 427 -9.82 8.25 5.68
C LEU A 427 -10.33 6.86 5.25
N LEU A 428 -11.57 6.50 5.59
CA LEU A 428 -12.20 5.25 5.14
C LEU A 428 -12.22 5.17 3.61
N HIS A 429 -12.57 6.26 2.92
CA HIS A 429 -12.52 6.32 1.45
C HIS A 429 -11.09 6.21 0.87
N ALA A 430 -10.07 6.58 1.65
CA ALA A 430 -8.66 6.40 1.27
C ALA A 430 -8.14 4.97 1.54
N GLY A 431 -9.03 4.05 1.95
CA GLY A 431 -8.66 2.68 2.33
C GLY A 431 -7.79 2.64 3.58
N ILE A 432 -7.93 3.63 4.47
CA ILE A 432 -7.21 3.70 5.74
C ILE A 432 -8.09 3.10 6.83
N LYS A 433 -7.50 2.24 7.65
CA LYS A 433 -8.21 1.54 8.72
C LYS A 433 -8.58 2.53 9.82
N VAL A 434 -9.88 2.68 10.03
CA VAL A 434 -10.49 3.48 11.11
C VAL A 434 -11.39 2.52 11.91
N PRO A 435 -11.43 2.62 13.25
CA PRO A 435 -12.36 1.81 14.05
C PRO A 435 -13.81 2.05 13.64
N ASP A 436 -14.65 1.03 13.78
CA ASP A 436 -16.05 1.15 13.38
C ASP A 436 -16.75 2.23 14.19
N ALA A 437 -17.56 3.04 13.50
CA ALA A 437 -18.22 4.16 14.12
C ALA A 437 -19.53 4.52 13.44
N TYR A 438 -20.41 5.11 14.22
CA TYR A 438 -21.56 5.86 13.72
C TYR A 438 -21.53 7.28 14.27
N VAL A 439 -22.27 8.17 13.62
CA VAL A 439 -22.40 9.56 14.01
C VAL A 439 -23.86 9.89 14.27
N ILE A 440 -24.12 10.55 15.38
CA ILE A 440 -25.35 11.25 15.67
C ILE A 440 -25.24 12.60 14.96
N THR A 441 -26.07 12.81 13.95
CA THR A 441 -25.92 13.95 13.03
C THR A 441 -26.30 15.27 13.71
N THR A 442 -25.95 16.39 13.08
CA THR A 442 -26.39 17.72 13.50
C THR A 442 -27.92 17.86 13.49
N GLN A 443 -28.63 17.02 12.75
CA GLN A 443 -30.09 16.97 12.75
C GLN A 443 -30.63 16.30 14.02
N GLY A 444 -29.93 15.28 14.54
CA GLY A 444 -30.23 14.70 15.85
C GLY A 444 -30.11 15.74 16.96
N PHE A 445 -29.05 16.57 16.91
CA PHE A 445 -28.89 17.72 17.80
C PHE A 445 -30.02 18.75 17.65
N ASP A 446 -30.32 19.20 16.42
CA ASP A 446 -31.41 20.15 16.18
C ASP A 446 -32.77 19.63 16.65
N GLY A 447 -33.03 18.33 16.44
CA GLY A 447 -34.22 17.63 16.91
C GLY A 447 -34.33 17.68 18.43
N PHE A 448 -33.26 17.32 19.13
CA PHE A 448 -33.18 17.39 20.60
C PHE A 448 -33.46 18.80 21.14
N ILE A 449 -32.81 19.82 20.56
CA ILE A 449 -32.99 21.23 20.96
C ILE A 449 -34.44 21.69 20.75
N LYS A 450 -35.07 21.25 19.65
CA LYS A 450 -36.45 21.60 19.31
C LYS A 450 -37.46 20.93 20.24
N GLU A 451 -37.34 19.63 20.46
CA GLU A 451 -38.25 18.84 21.30
C GLU A 451 -38.24 19.32 22.76
N ASN A 452 -37.05 19.63 23.28
CA ASN A 452 -36.87 20.16 24.64
C ASN A 452 -37.09 21.68 24.73
N LYS A 453 -37.47 22.37 23.64
CA LYS A 453 -37.75 23.82 23.60
C LYS A 453 -36.58 24.69 24.06
N LEU A 454 -35.34 24.20 23.91
CA LEU A 454 -34.13 24.84 24.43
C LEU A 454 -33.67 26.04 23.60
N LYS A 455 -34.11 26.15 22.34
CA LYS A 455 -33.66 27.19 21.41
C LYS A 455 -33.82 28.61 21.96
N ARG A 456 -34.97 28.93 22.53
CA ARG A 456 -35.25 30.28 23.06
C ARG A 456 -34.36 30.60 24.27
N THR A 457 -34.11 29.61 25.11
CA THR A 457 -33.26 29.71 26.30
C THR A 457 -31.80 29.97 25.87
N ILE A 458 -31.26 29.11 25.00
CA ILE A 458 -29.92 29.25 24.42
C ILE A 458 -29.77 30.61 23.71
N ASP A 459 -30.71 31.00 22.86
CA ASP A 459 -30.65 32.28 22.13
C ASP A 459 -30.61 33.47 23.09
N LYS A 460 -31.42 33.46 24.14
CA LYS A 460 -31.44 34.53 25.16
C LYS A 460 -30.11 34.62 25.89
N MET A 461 -29.54 33.49 26.29
CA MET A 461 -28.26 33.44 27.01
C MET A 461 -27.09 33.91 26.14
N LEU A 462 -27.07 33.52 24.87
CA LEU A 462 -26.05 33.90 23.89
C LEU A 462 -26.17 35.36 23.38
N SER A 463 -27.32 36.02 23.56
CA SER A 463 -27.52 37.40 23.05
C SER A 463 -26.94 38.49 23.98
N ASN A 464 -26.74 38.19 25.26
CA ASN A 464 -26.24 39.14 26.26
C ASN A 464 -24.89 38.69 26.86
N VAL A 465 -24.03 38.05 26.06
CA VAL A 465 -22.76 37.48 26.53
C VAL A 465 -21.84 38.59 27.04
N ASP A 466 -21.60 38.60 28.34
CA ASP A 466 -20.56 39.39 28.99
C ASP A 466 -19.55 38.39 29.60
N ILE A 467 -18.26 38.72 29.59
CA ILE A 467 -17.21 37.82 30.08
C ILE A 467 -17.45 37.47 31.55
N GLU A 468 -17.98 38.42 32.33
CA GLU A 468 -18.25 38.25 33.77
C GLU A 468 -19.43 37.30 34.07
N ASN A 469 -20.38 37.13 33.15
CA ASN A 469 -21.59 36.31 33.36
C ASN A 469 -21.59 34.98 32.58
N LEU A 470 -20.48 34.66 31.90
CA LEU A 470 -20.43 33.54 30.97
C LEU A 470 -20.40 32.19 31.70
N GLY A 471 -19.80 32.12 32.89
CA GLY A 471 -19.77 30.90 33.71
C GLY A 471 -21.16 30.49 34.21
N ASP A 472 -21.95 31.44 34.71
CA ASP A 472 -23.32 31.17 35.19
C ASP A 472 -24.21 30.67 34.04
N LYS A 473 -24.07 31.27 32.86
CA LYS A 473 -24.81 30.86 31.65
C LYS A 473 -24.39 29.51 31.11
N GLU A 474 -23.10 29.18 31.17
CA GLU A 474 -22.59 27.84 30.82
C GLU A 474 -23.29 26.78 31.68
N GLU A 475 -23.34 26.98 33.00
CA GLU A 475 -23.95 26.00 33.91
C GLU A 475 -25.47 25.91 33.72
N GLU A 476 -26.15 27.03 33.46
CA GLU A 476 -27.59 27.03 33.17
C GLU A 476 -27.91 26.27 31.87
N ILE A 477 -27.20 26.54 30.77
CA ILE A 477 -27.39 25.82 29.49
C ILE A 477 -27.07 24.33 29.65
N LYS A 478 -25.98 24.01 30.33
CA LYS A 478 -25.57 22.64 30.61
C LYS A 478 -26.66 21.90 31.36
N ASN A 479 -27.21 22.47 32.43
CA ASN A 479 -28.28 21.85 33.22
C ASN A 479 -29.55 21.61 32.37
N GLU A 480 -29.94 22.57 31.55
CA GLU A 480 -31.08 22.41 30.63
C GLU A 480 -30.86 21.28 29.60
N ILE A 481 -29.65 21.16 29.04
CA ILE A 481 -29.29 20.06 28.12
C ILE A 481 -29.25 18.72 28.85
N MET A 482 -28.69 18.66 30.06
CA MET A 482 -28.63 17.41 30.83
C MET A 482 -30.02 16.91 31.23
N ASN A 483 -30.92 17.82 31.61
CA ASN A 483 -32.31 17.52 31.98
C ASN A 483 -33.22 17.20 30.79
N GLY A 484 -32.87 17.66 29.57
CA GLY A 484 -33.68 17.39 28.38
C GLY A 484 -33.76 15.89 28.05
N GLU A 485 -34.89 15.41 27.55
CA GLU A 485 -35.09 14.01 27.19
C GLU A 485 -34.78 13.77 25.71
N LEU A 486 -34.20 12.60 25.38
CA LEU A 486 -34.09 12.17 23.99
C LEU A 486 -35.45 11.63 23.54
N GLY A 487 -35.96 12.11 22.41
CA GLY A 487 -37.14 11.51 21.77
C GLY A 487 -36.94 10.01 21.53
N ASN A 488 -38.01 9.22 21.69
CA ASN A 488 -37.95 7.75 21.66
C ASN A 488 -37.25 7.21 20.40
N ASP A 489 -37.60 7.72 19.22
CA ASP A 489 -37.03 7.26 17.94
C ASP A 489 -35.51 7.49 17.86
N LEU A 490 -35.04 8.65 18.34
CA LEU A 490 -33.62 8.99 18.38
C LEU A 490 -32.89 8.10 19.39
N LYS A 491 -33.46 7.91 20.57
CA LYS A 491 -32.90 7.07 21.62
C LYS A 491 -32.77 5.61 21.14
N GLU A 492 -33.84 5.04 20.58
CA GLU A 492 -33.82 3.67 20.05
C GLU A 492 -32.78 3.50 18.94
N SER A 493 -32.66 4.48 18.03
CA SER A 493 -31.66 4.45 16.95
C SER A 493 -30.23 4.48 17.48
N ILE A 494 -29.96 5.30 18.50
CA ILE A 494 -28.65 5.41 19.16
C ILE A 494 -28.31 4.08 19.86
N VAL A 495 -29.22 3.56 20.69
CA VAL A 495 -28.99 2.34 21.48
C VAL A 495 -28.83 1.12 20.56
N SER A 496 -29.65 1.00 19.52
CA SER A 496 -29.53 -0.09 18.54
C SER A 496 -28.18 -0.08 17.82
N ALA A 497 -27.64 1.10 17.50
CA ALA A 497 -26.32 1.21 16.89
C ALA A 497 -25.18 0.94 17.88
N PHE A 498 -25.34 1.39 19.14
CA PHE A 498 -24.42 1.12 20.23
C PHE A 498 -24.28 -0.36 20.53
N ASP A 499 -25.38 -1.10 20.63
CA ASP A 499 -25.37 -2.55 20.88
C ASP A 499 -24.60 -3.31 19.79
N LYS A 500 -24.70 -2.86 18.53
CA LYS A 500 -23.93 -3.44 17.41
C LYS A 500 -22.43 -3.19 17.53
N LEU A 501 -22.01 -2.01 17.99
CA LEU A 501 -20.59 -1.73 18.27
C LEU A 501 -20.09 -2.55 19.46
N LYS A 502 -20.88 -2.62 20.54
CA LYS A 502 -20.52 -3.38 21.74
C LYS A 502 -20.29 -4.87 21.48
N GLN A 503 -21.01 -5.47 20.53
CA GLN A 503 -20.79 -6.88 20.15
C GLN A 503 -19.38 -7.16 19.62
N LYS A 504 -18.63 -6.14 19.18
CA LYS A 504 -17.26 -6.30 18.70
C LYS A 504 -16.22 -6.27 19.81
N ASN A 505 -16.19 -5.17 20.59
CA ASN A 505 -15.11 -4.92 21.55
C ASN A 505 -15.59 -4.50 22.96
N GLY A 506 -16.89 -4.62 23.25
CA GLY A 506 -17.49 -4.36 24.57
C GLY A 506 -17.61 -2.89 24.99
N GLN A 507 -16.74 -2.01 24.50
CA GLN A 507 -16.64 -0.59 24.88
C GLN A 507 -16.55 0.34 23.67
N VAL A 508 -17.01 1.59 23.85
CA VAL A 508 -16.94 2.65 22.82
C VAL A 508 -16.36 3.95 23.39
N SER A 509 -15.92 4.82 22.49
CA SER A 509 -15.62 6.22 22.75
C SER A 509 -16.69 7.13 22.15
N ILE A 510 -16.98 8.23 22.84
CA ILE A 510 -17.92 9.27 22.44
C ILE A 510 -17.11 10.53 22.17
N ARG A 511 -17.10 11.03 20.93
CA ARG A 511 -16.28 12.17 20.52
C ARG A 511 -17.18 13.27 19.93
N SER A 512 -16.99 14.50 20.39
CA SER A 512 -17.60 15.68 19.76
C SER A 512 -17.12 15.84 18.31
N SER A 513 -17.98 16.29 17.41
CA SER A 513 -17.64 16.63 16.02
C SER A 513 -18.44 17.85 15.58
N ALA A 514 -17.92 19.04 15.86
CA ALA A 514 -18.59 20.29 15.48
C ALA A 514 -18.36 20.65 14.00
N THR A 515 -19.36 21.31 13.41
CA THR A 515 -19.37 21.78 12.00
C THR A 515 -18.19 22.68 11.61
N SER A 516 -17.56 23.34 12.58
CA SER A 516 -16.44 24.26 12.40
C SER A 516 -15.15 23.83 13.12
N GLU A 517 -15.08 22.59 13.62
CA GLU A 517 -14.00 22.13 14.52
C GLU A 517 -12.64 21.96 13.85
N ASP A 518 -12.61 21.44 12.61
CA ASP A 518 -11.38 21.12 11.87
C ASP A 518 -11.25 21.95 10.58
N SER A 519 -11.78 23.18 10.60
CA SER A 519 -11.67 24.08 9.46
C SER A 519 -10.33 24.82 9.47
N VAL A 520 -9.81 25.18 8.28
CA VAL A 520 -8.57 25.98 8.16
C VAL A 520 -8.68 27.35 8.87
N LYS A 521 -9.91 27.85 9.10
CA LYS A 521 -10.17 29.16 9.72
C LYS A 521 -10.43 29.11 11.22
N ALA A 522 -10.74 27.95 11.78
CA ALA A 522 -11.11 27.78 13.18
C ALA A 522 -10.80 26.34 13.62
N SER A 523 -9.93 26.19 14.60
CA SER A 523 -9.64 24.93 15.29
C SER A 523 -10.12 25.06 16.73
N PHE A 524 -11.26 24.44 17.04
CA PHE A 524 -11.81 24.39 18.42
C PHE A 524 -11.01 23.38 19.29
N ALA A 525 -9.72 23.21 19.01
CA ALA A 525 -8.88 22.18 19.57
C ALA A 525 -8.89 22.22 21.11
N GLY A 526 -9.22 21.10 21.74
CA GLY A 526 -9.27 20.94 23.19
C GLY A 526 -10.44 21.63 23.90
N GLN A 527 -11.37 22.26 23.17
CA GLN A 527 -12.52 22.94 23.77
C GLN A 527 -13.69 22.00 24.05
N PHE A 528 -13.89 21.01 23.18
CA PHE A 528 -15.01 20.07 23.26
C PHE A 528 -14.63 18.75 23.93
N GLN A 529 -15.63 18.10 24.52
CA GLN A 529 -15.41 16.92 25.37
C GLN A 529 -15.47 15.62 24.56
N SER A 530 -14.63 14.66 24.96
CA SER A 530 -14.68 13.27 24.55
C SER A 530 -14.72 12.37 25.79
N PHE A 531 -15.36 11.21 25.68
CA PHE A 531 -15.54 10.24 26.76
C PHE A 531 -15.11 8.86 26.28
N LEU A 532 -14.41 8.10 27.11
CA LEU A 532 -13.84 6.80 26.76
C LEU A 532 -14.44 5.70 27.65
N PHE A 533 -14.29 4.44 27.22
CA PHE A 533 -14.69 3.24 27.97
C PHE A 533 -16.18 3.17 28.32
N ILE A 534 -17.03 3.66 27.43
CA ILE A 534 -18.49 3.60 27.64
C ILE A 534 -18.99 2.21 27.27
N ASP A 535 -19.63 1.51 28.21
CA ASP A 535 -20.17 0.17 28.03
C ASP A 535 -21.66 0.03 28.42
N ASP A 536 -22.31 1.08 28.91
CA ASP A 536 -23.73 1.06 29.26
C ASP A 536 -24.54 2.20 28.60
N GLU A 537 -25.85 2.00 28.52
CA GLU A 537 -26.78 2.94 27.86
C GLU A 537 -26.92 4.27 28.62
N GLU A 538 -26.89 4.24 29.95
CA GLU A 538 -27.09 5.44 30.79
C GLU A 538 -25.92 6.40 30.58
N THR A 539 -24.70 5.89 30.71
CA THR A 539 -23.47 6.67 30.50
C THR A 539 -23.32 7.09 29.04
N LEU A 540 -23.79 6.29 28.07
CA LEU A 540 -23.83 6.67 26.65
C LEU A 540 -24.68 7.93 26.43
N VAL A 541 -25.93 7.91 26.90
CA VAL A 541 -26.86 9.04 26.75
C VAL A 541 -26.33 10.27 27.48
N GLU A 542 -25.81 10.09 28.69
CA GLU A 542 -25.19 11.17 29.45
C GLU A 542 -24.00 11.80 28.71
N SER A 543 -23.10 10.98 28.17
CA SER A 543 -21.91 11.43 27.43
C SER A 543 -22.28 12.20 26.16
N ILE A 544 -23.29 11.75 25.42
CA ILE A 544 -23.80 12.45 24.23
C ILE A 544 -24.31 13.85 24.60
N LYS A 545 -25.12 13.95 25.66
CA LYS A 545 -25.62 15.24 26.16
C LYS A 545 -24.49 16.15 26.62
N ARG A 546 -23.48 15.60 27.29
CA ARG A 546 -22.27 16.36 27.69
C ARG A 546 -21.50 16.86 26.48
N CYS A 547 -21.35 16.08 25.41
CA CYS A 547 -20.77 16.55 24.15
C CYS A 547 -21.56 17.73 23.56
N TRP A 548 -22.90 17.67 23.56
CA TRP A 548 -23.74 18.78 23.12
C TRP A 548 -23.63 20.02 24.01
N ALA A 549 -23.63 19.84 25.33
CA ALA A 549 -23.42 20.93 26.28
C ALA A 549 -22.03 21.58 26.11
N SER A 550 -21.03 20.80 25.71
CA SER A 550 -19.66 21.30 25.52
C SER A 550 -19.55 22.40 24.46
N LEU A 551 -20.53 22.49 23.55
CA LEU A 551 -20.63 23.57 22.55
C LEU A 551 -20.77 24.97 23.20
N PHE A 552 -21.35 25.03 24.40
CA PHE A 552 -21.70 26.27 25.10
C PHE A 552 -20.76 26.59 26.26
N ARG A 553 -19.64 25.88 26.39
CA ARG A 553 -18.61 26.20 27.37
C ARG A 553 -18.05 27.59 27.15
N ALA A 554 -17.71 28.28 28.22
CA ALA A 554 -17.18 29.64 28.19
C ALA A 554 -16.00 29.77 27.20
N GLY A 555 -15.07 28.81 27.22
CA GLY A 555 -13.93 28.77 26.29
C GLY A 555 -14.33 28.67 24.82
N ALA A 556 -15.29 27.81 24.49
CA ALA A 556 -15.78 27.63 23.12
C ALA A 556 -16.55 28.87 22.62
N VAL A 557 -17.39 29.47 23.47
CA VAL A 557 -18.14 30.69 23.15
C VAL A 557 -17.19 31.87 22.94
N LEU A 558 -16.21 32.06 23.83
CA LEU A 558 -15.19 33.11 23.70
C LEU A 558 -14.36 32.94 22.44
N TYR A 559 -13.92 31.72 22.15
CA TYR A 559 -13.16 31.41 20.95
C TYR A 559 -13.95 31.79 19.68
N ALA A 560 -15.22 31.41 19.61
CA ALA A 560 -16.10 31.75 18.50
C ALA A 560 -16.27 33.27 18.34
N ILE A 561 -16.50 34.00 19.43
CA ILE A 561 -16.61 35.47 19.40
C ILE A 561 -15.31 36.11 18.90
N GLN A 562 -14.15 35.68 19.42
CA GLN A 562 -12.83 36.19 19.04
C GLN A 562 -12.51 35.99 17.55
N HIS A 563 -13.04 34.93 16.94
CA HIS A 563 -12.84 34.58 15.53
C HIS A 563 -13.99 35.04 14.63
N GLY A 564 -14.93 35.84 15.15
CA GLY A 564 -16.07 36.37 14.38
C GLY A 564 -17.07 35.31 13.92
N LEU A 565 -17.13 34.17 14.62
CA LEU A 565 -18.07 33.08 14.35
C LEU A 565 -19.39 33.33 15.06
N ASP A 566 -20.49 33.04 14.37
CA ASP A 566 -21.82 33.07 14.95
C ASP A 566 -22.08 31.76 15.71
N VAL A 567 -21.90 31.79 17.04
CA VAL A 567 -22.10 30.64 17.94
C VAL A 567 -23.46 29.97 17.72
N LYS A 568 -24.49 30.74 17.37
CA LYS A 568 -25.86 30.22 17.16
C LYS A 568 -25.99 29.33 15.91
N LYS A 569 -25.02 29.40 15.00
CA LYS A 569 -24.98 28.58 13.78
C LYS A 569 -24.12 27.34 13.91
N ILE A 570 -23.27 27.26 14.95
CA ILE A 570 -22.43 26.10 15.16
C ILE A 570 -23.31 24.97 15.66
N LYS A 571 -23.24 23.84 14.96
CA LYS A 571 -23.92 22.60 15.37
C LYS A 571 -22.89 21.54 15.75
N MET A 572 -23.33 20.64 16.62
CA MET A 572 -22.51 19.53 17.13
C MET A 572 -23.10 18.21 16.67
N ALA A 573 -22.33 17.47 15.88
CA ALA A 573 -22.52 16.02 15.73
C ALA A 573 -21.72 15.29 16.81
N VAL A 574 -22.07 14.03 17.07
CA VAL A 574 -21.38 13.20 18.07
C VAL A 574 -21.03 11.86 17.45
N ILE A 575 -19.75 11.50 17.47
CA ILE A 575 -19.24 10.22 16.98
C ILE A 575 -19.30 9.22 18.13
N VAL A 576 -19.84 8.04 17.87
CA VAL A 576 -19.73 6.86 18.73
C VAL A 576 -18.87 5.84 17.99
N GLN A 577 -17.71 5.56 18.53
CA GLN A 577 -16.65 4.80 17.86
C GLN A 577 -16.18 3.64 18.72
N GLU A 578 -15.95 2.47 18.12
CA GLU A 578 -15.33 1.31 18.77
C GLU A 578 -14.06 1.73 19.53
N MET A 579 -13.96 1.31 20.79
CA MET A 579 -12.73 1.52 21.56
C MET A 579 -11.71 0.45 21.15
N ILE A 580 -10.54 0.87 20.67
CA ILE A 580 -9.45 -0.07 20.35
C ILE A 580 -8.69 -0.39 21.63
N ASP A 581 -8.66 -1.69 21.98
CA ASP A 581 -7.78 -2.22 23.02
C ASP A 581 -6.37 -2.30 22.46
N ALA A 582 -5.59 -1.24 22.70
CA ALA A 582 -4.32 -1.00 22.03
C ALA A 582 -3.14 -1.52 22.86
N GLU A 583 -2.22 -2.23 22.21
CA GLU A 583 -0.91 -2.56 22.77
C GLU A 583 -0.06 -1.30 22.93
N VAL A 584 -0.11 -0.45 21.89
CA VAL A 584 0.60 0.83 21.81
C VAL A 584 -0.29 1.83 21.10
N ALA A 585 -0.34 3.06 21.59
CA ALA A 585 -1.06 4.15 20.96
C ALA A 585 -0.31 5.47 21.11
N GLY A 586 -0.76 6.47 20.36
CA GLY A 586 -0.13 7.77 20.41
C GLY A 586 -0.59 8.74 19.35
N VAL A 587 0.23 9.77 19.16
CA VAL A 587 -0.02 10.87 18.22
C VAL A 587 1.15 10.95 17.25
N MET A 588 0.88 11.30 16.00
CA MET A 588 1.92 11.61 15.03
C MET A 588 1.62 12.90 14.29
N PHE A 589 2.66 13.71 14.13
CA PHE A 589 2.65 14.96 13.41
C PHE A 589 3.45 14.81 12.14
N THR A 590 2.84 15.13 11.00
CA THR A 590 3.56 15.10 9.72
C THR A 590 4.39 16.38 9.49
N LYS A 591 4.49 17.27 10.48
CA LYS A 591 5.36 18.45 10.47
C LYS A 591 6.02 18.59 11.84
N GLY A 592 7.34 18.78 11.86
CA GLY A 592 8.10 18.95 13.10
C GLY A 592 7.90 20.31 13.78
N LEU A 593 8.14 20.35 15.10
CA LEU A 593 7.96 21.53 15.97
C LEU A 593 8.87 22.72 15.63
N GLU A 594 10.07 22.48 15.07
CA GLU A 594 11.05 23.55 14.74
C GLU A 594 10.86 24.15 13.33
N GLY A 595 9.70 23.97 12.70
CA GLY A 595 9.42 24.53 11.38
C GLY A 595 10.12 23.80 10.22
N SER A 596 10.89 22.74 10.49
CA SER A 596 11.41 21.85 9.45
C SER A 596 10.27 21.02 8.85
N LYS A 597 9.92 21.30 7.58
CA LYS A 597 8.89 20.57 6.82
C LYS A 597 9.26 19.11 6.53
N ASP A 598 10.51 18.75 6.79
CA ASP A 598 11.13 17.50 6.39
C ASP A 598 11.09 16.42 7.48
N ASN A 599 10.38 16.62 8.60
CA ASN A 599 10.34 15.66 9.71
C ASN A 599 8.93 15.20 10.06
N ILE A 600 8.81 13.91 10.43
CA ILE A 600 7.66 13.32 11.10
C ILE A 600 8.02 13.15 12.58
N VAL A 601 7.11 13.52 13.47
CA VAL A 601 7.24 13.29 14.91
C VAL A 601 6.20 12.28 15.33
N ILE A 602 6.61 11.19 15.98
CA ILE A 602 5.71 10.19 16.55
C ILE A 602 5.90 10.20 18.05
N GLU A 603 4.82 10.37 18.80
CA GLU A 603 4.77 10.17 20.25
C GLU A 603 3.99 8.90 20.53
N ALA A 604 4.59 7.98 21.29
CA ALA A 604 3.99 6.68 21.57
C ALA A 604 4.09 6.33 23.06
N ALA A 605 3.05 5.69 23.58
CA ALA A 605 3.04 5.06 24.89
C ALA A 605 2.37 3.68 24.80
N GLU A 606 2.73 2.79 25.73
CA GLU A 606 2.04 1.52 25.91
C GLU A 606 0.63 1.75 26.44
N GLY A 607 -0.35 0.98 25.94
CA GLY A 607 -1.76 1.14 26.29
C GLY A 607 -2.47 2.24 25.50
N ILE A 608 -3.41 2.95 26.13
CA ILE A 608 -4.38 3.84 25.46
C ILE A 608 -3.78 5.21 25.14
N GLY A 609 -4.10 5.72 23.94
CA GLY A 609 -3.54 6.98 23.40
C GLY A 609 -3.96 8.25 24.13
N GLU A 610 -5.09 8.24 24.86
CA GLU A 610 -5.55 9.39 25.67
C GLU A 610 -4.49 9.82 26.68
N ASN A 611 -3.75 8.87 27.27
CA ASN A 611 -2.72 9.18 28.25
C ASN A 611 -1.56 10.01 27.66
N VAL A 612 -1.36 9.93 26.34
CA VAL A 612 -0.40 10.75 25.59
C VAL A 612 -0.98 12.13 25.31
N VAL A 613 -2.26 12.21 24.95
CA VAL A 613 -2.95 13.46 24.62
C VAL A 613 -3.23 14.32 25.88
N SER A 614 -3.56 13.68 27.00
CA SER A 614 -3.84 14.33 28.29
C SER A 614 -2.58 14.82 29.01
N GLY A 615 -1.41 14.31 28.62
CA GLY A 615 -0.12 14.63 29.25
C GLY A 615 0.11 13.94 30.61
N GLU A 616 -0.71 12.95 30.97
CA GLU A 616 -0.57 12.19 32.22
C GLU A 616 0.63 11.23 32.20
N ILE A 617 1.04 10.79 31.01
CA ILE A 617 2.24 9.96 30.81
C ILE A 617 3.23 10.73 29.95
N THR A 618 4.53 10.57 30.21
CA THR A 618 5.58 11.06 29.31
C THR A 618 5.78 10.06 28.18
N PRO A 619 5.33 10.34 26.94
CA PRO A 619 5.47 9.42 25.83
C PRO A 619 6.93 9.34 25.34
N THR A 620 7.21 8.31 24.55
CA THR A 620 8.45 8.22 23.78
C THR A 620 8.28 8.97 22.47
N THR A 621 9.09 9.99 22.25
CA THR A 621 9.11 10.79 21.03
C THR A 621 10.16 10.26 20.06
N TYR A 622 9.74 9.91 18.86
CA TYR A 622 10.58 9.53 17.73
C TYR A 622 10.58 10.68 16.71
N ASN A 623 11.75 11.25 16.46
CA ASN A 623 11.94 12.23 15.39
C ASN A 623 12.47 11.51 14.16
N ILE A 624 11.74 11.60 13.05
CA ILE A 624 11.97 10.79 11.86
C ILE A 624 12.15 11.71 10.65
N ASP A 625 13.19 11.46 9.87
CA ASP A 625 13.38 12.14 8.59
C ASP A 625 12.28 11.69 7.61
N LYS A 626 11.47 12.63 7.14
CA LYS A 626 10.29 12.37 6.32
C LYS A 626 10.64 11.77 4.97
N LYS A 627 11.85 11.96 4.42
CA LYS A 627 12.22 11.43 3.09
C LYS A 627 12.72 9.99 3.18
N THR A 628 13.65 9.75 4.10
CA THR A 628 14.32 8.46 4.28
C THR A 628 13.55 7.50 5.18
N GLY A 629 12.71 8.03 6.08
CA GLY A 629 12.03 7.24 7.12
C GLY A 629 12.95 6.87 8.29
N ARG A 630 14.18 7.41 8.31
CA ARG A 630 15.17 7.10 9.35
C ARG A 630 14.84 7.82 10.65
N VAL A 631 14.85 7.08 11.76
CA VAL A 631 14.80 7.66 13.11
C VAL A 631 16.09 8.46 13.35
N MET A 632 15.96 9.77 13.52
CA MET A 632 17.06 10.68 13.80
C MET A 632 17.37 10.73 15.30
N ASN A 633 16.33 10.73 16.13
CA ASN A 633 16.45 10.81 17.59
C ASN A 633 15.24 10.16 18.28
N LYS A 634 15.48 9.53 19.43
CA LYS A 634 14.47 9.02 20.37
C LYS A 634 14.61 9.72 21.73
N LYS A 635 13.53 10.31 22.25
CA LYS A 635 13.44 10.91 23.59
C LYS A 635 12.36 10.19 24.40
N GLY A 636 12.59 9.99 25.71
CA GLY A 636 11.68 9.25 26.59
C GLY A 636 12.44 8.27 27.49
N GLU A 637 11.81 7.83 28.59
CA GLU A 637 12.38 6.87 29.53
C GLU A 637 12.54 5.48 28.90
N ASN A 638 11.47 4.97 28.27
CA ASN A 638 11.51 3.75 27.45
C ASN A 638 11.70 4.11 25.97
N LYS A 639 12.86 3.83 25.37
CA LYS A 639 13.13 4.20 23.96
C LYS A 639 12.64 3.16 22.94
N ASP A 640 12.07 2.05 23.39
CA ASP A 640 11.75 0.89 22.56
C ASP A 640 10.26 0.51 22.63
N VAL A 641 9.39 1.50 22.87
CA VAL A 641 7.92 1.36 22.80
C VAL A 641 7.45 0.92 21.41
N LEU A 642 8.14 1.35 20.34
CA LEU A 642 7.82 0.97 18.97
C LEU A 642 8.98 0.19 18.33
N SER A 643 8.66 -0.93 17.67
CA SER A 643 9.59 -1.65 16.80
C SER A 643 9.82 -0.91 15.48
N ASP A 644 10.97 -1.15 14.83
CA ASP A 644 11.30 -0.53 13.55
C ASP A 644 10.25 -0.79 12.47
N LYS A 645 9.60 -1.95 12.51
CA LYS A 645 8.48 -2.30 11.62
C LYS A 645 7.24 -1.43 11.89
N GLN A 646 6.88 -1.22 13.15
CA GLN A 646 5.75 -0.34 13.52
C GLN A 646 6.05 1.11 13.16
N ILE A 647 7.27 1.60 13.41
CA ILE A 647 7.71 2.94 12.99
C ILE A 647 7.59 3.10 11.48
N SER A 648 8.11 2.13 10.71
CA SER A 648 8.02 2.16 9.24
C SER A 648 6.57 2.18 8.74
N GLY A 649 5.69 1.39 9.37
CA GLY A 649 4.25 1.37 9.07
C GLY A 649 3.57 2.71 9.36
N LEU A 650 3.82 3.30 10.53
CA LEU A 650 3.30 4.61 10.92
C LEU A 650 3.80 5.72 9.99
N VAL A 651 5.08 5.71 9.61
CA VAL A 651 5.66 6.67 8.67
C VAL A 651 5.02 6.58 7.29
N ALA A 652 4.81 5.36 6.78
CA ALA A 652 4.12 5.16 5.50
C ALA A 652 2.69 5.71 5.56
N LEU A 653 1.98 5.44 6.67
CA LEU A 653 0.62 5.89 6.88
C LEU A 653 0.51 7.41 7.03
N ALA A 654 1.42 8.02 7.81
CA ALA A 654 1.54 9.47 7.97
C ALA A 654 1.72 10.16 6.62
N ARG A 655 2.64 9.67 5.78
CA ARG A 655 2.86 10.18 4.43
C ARG A 655 1.60 10.03 3.57
N LYS A 656 0.94 8.87 3.61
CA LYS A 656 -0.31 8.63 2.85
C LYS A 656 -1.40 9.63 3.27
N ILE A 657 -1.59 9.83 4.57
CA ILE A 657 -2.59 10.75 5.14
C ILE A 657 -2.29 12.21 4.78
N GLU A 658 -1.07 12.69 5.01
CA GLU A 658 -0.64 14.06 4.62
C GLU A 658 -0.82 14.28 3.12
N THR A 659 -0.46 13.29 2.31
CA THR A 659 -0.57 13.36 0.86
C THR A 659 -2.03 13.39 0.40
N PHE A 660 -2.90 12.61 1.04
CA PHE A 660 -4.32 12.55 0.74
C PHE A 660 -5.04 13.86 1.07
N PHE A 661 -4.80 14.43 2.25
CA PHE A 661 -5.37 15.73 2.65
C PHE A 661 -4.69 16.93 2.00
N GLY A 662 -3.48 16.77 1.46
CA GLY A 662 -2.72 17.82 0.80
C GLY A 662 -2.13 18.88 1.74
N SER A 663 -2.20 18.67 3.06
CA SER A 663 -1.64 19.52 4.10
C SER A 663 -1.09 18.68 5.24
N ALA A 664 -0.18 19.25 6.03
CA ALA A 664 0.36 18.57 7.21
C ALA A 664 -0.76 18.20 8.19
N GLN A 665 -0.64 17.04 8.83
CA GLN A 665 -1.67 16.43 9.66
C GLN A 665 -1.15 16.11 11.06
N ASP A 666 -2.04 16.25 12.02
CA ASP A 666 -1.97 15.76 13.39
C ASP A 666 -2.92 14.56 13.48
N ILE A 667 -2.37 13.40 13.82
CA ILE A 667 -3.02 12.10 13.63
C ILE A 667 -2.92 11.29 14.93
N GLU A 668 -4.07 10.89 15.47
CA GLU A 668 -4.16 9.95 16.58
C GLU A 668 -4.24 8.53 16.04
N TRP A 669 -3.47 7.61 16.62
CA TRP A 669 -3.38 6.23 16.16
C TRP A 669 -3.28 5.23 17.32
N ALA A 670 -3.66 3.98 17.03
CA ALA A 670 -3.55 2.85 17.95
C ALA A 670 -3.11 1.60 17.19
N ILE A 671 -2.40 0.70 17.88
CA ILE A 671 -1.95 -0.58 17.35
C ILE A 671 -2.60 -1.71 18.16
N ARG A 672 -3.32 -2.60 17.47
CA ARG A 672 -3.92 -3.83 18.01
C ARG A 672 -3.62 -4.97 17.04
N ASP A 673 -3.10 -6.10 17.52
CA ASP A 673 -2.82 -7.28 16.69
C ASP A 673 -1.93 -6.98 15.46
N LYS A 674 -0.91 -6.14 15.63
CA LYS A 674 -0.01 -5.65 14.56
C LYS A 674 -0.66 -4.76 13.48
N GLU A 675 -1.94 -4.43 13.63
CA GLU A 675 -2.68 -3.56 12.73
C GLU A 675 -2.72 -2.13 13.28
N ILE A 676 -2.51 -1.13 12.42
CA ILE A 676 -2.56 0.29 12.79
C ILE A 676 -3.96 0.82 12.47
N TYR A 677 -4.63 1.39 13.47
CA TYR A 677 -5.90 2.07 13.36
C TYR A 677 -5.69 3.58 13.52
N ILE A 678 -6.32 4.37 12.66
CA ILE A 678 -6.38 5.83 12.82
C ILE A 678 -7.64 6.19 13.59
N LEU A 679 -7.45 6.83 14.74
CA LEU A 679 -8.54 7.25 15.63
C LEU A 679 -9.05 8.64 15.25
N GLN A 680 -8.16 9.51 14.73
CA GLN A 680 -8.47 10.87 14.32
C GLN A 680 -7.39 11.42 13.37
N SER A 681 -7.75 12.36 12.50
CA SER A 681 -6.79 13.17 11.72
C SER A 681 -7.33 14.58 11.57
N ARG A 682 -6.46 15.58 11.72
CA ARG A 682 -6.79 17.00 11.52
C ARG A 682 -5.61 17.78 10.92
N PRO A 683 -5.87 18.86 10.16
CA PRO A 683 -4.80 19.67 9.60
C PRO A 683 -4.02 20.45 10.67
N ILE A 684 -2.70 20.49 10.54
CA ILE A 684 -1.84 21.36 11.36
C ILE A 684 -1.94 22.79 10.81
N THR A 685 -2.45 23.72 11.63
CA THR A 685 -2.66 25.13 11.25
C THR A 685 -1.53 26.07 11.69
N THR A 686 -0.55 25.58 12.45
CA THR A 686 0.59 26.36 12.99
C THR A 686 1.92 26.02 12.31
#